data_AF-A0A8C8HGP6-F1
#
_entry.id   AF-A0A8C8HGP6-F1
#
_cell.length_a   1.000
_cell.length_b   1.000
_cell.length_c   1.000
_cell.angle_alpha   90.00
_cell.angle_beta   90.00
_cell.angle_gamma   90.00
#
_symmetry.space_group_name_H-M   'P 1'
#
loop_
_entity.id
_entity.type
_entity.pdbx_description
1 polymer ?
#
loop_
_entity_poly.entity_id
_entity_poly.type
_entity_poly.pdbx_seq_one_letter_code
_entity_poly.pdbx_strand_id
1 'polypeptide(L)'
;ILRSISFHNTTLVARFFGTMDSAQGNFSPLKRFVVAKKKIGDVFEQLLEYVKEGSAFVEETCQNEALENIASRDQQEEIQAYAGKLQTIKDVLARRHMKVAFFGRTSNGKSTVVNAMLRDRVLPSGMGHTTNCFLSVEGTDANHAYLKTEGSEEEKSIKTVNQLGHALHMDESLDAGCLVRIFWPKTKCALLRDDLVLVDSPGTDVTTQLDSWIDNFCLDADVFVLVANSESTLMNTEKHFFHKVNEKLSKPNIFILNNRWDASASEPEYMEDVRKQHTDRCVNFLVDELKVMDREQAPNRIFFVSAKEVLNSRMQRAQGMPESGGALAEGFHERLKEFQSFERTFEECISQSAVKTKFEQHTIRAKQITETVKAIMDAINIEAAEKRVASLEDREYQMDRLEFVKNQLSLLIEDIKMKIKAITEEVESKVSSAMGEEICRLNVLIEEFHSDFQPSPHVLKLYKSDLLSHIEEGMGKNLAFRCSNAVNASLQSSQRDMIGSMQPLLPPAVQSQIQTLVPSRKFDLSYNLNCATLCSDFQENIEFQFSMGWTALVNRFLGPTNAKRALMLVDRNFQMTHSLSTTPSSGPSSVAVAHPQDAALSHEELMMSMATNLASLTSRTSMTVVIVGGVVCRTVGWRLIALSASMYGLLYLWEKLTWTTKAKEHALKRQFVDYATEKLQLIVRFTSANCSHQVQQEMATTFARLCQQVDLTQRELEGEISRLTAKVQTLETVQSHSKTLRHKATEFERQLEAFTDQYLNPHK
;
A
#
# COMPACT_ATOMS: atom_id res chain seq x y z
N ILE A 1 38.92 9.74 -10.99
CA ILE A 1 37.64 9.51 -11.71
C ILE A 1 36.55 9.47 -10.63
N LEU A 2 35.62 10.41 -10.48
CA LEU A 2 35.44 11.73 -11.11
C LEU A 2 35.60 12.87 -10.07
N ARG A 3 35.98 14.06 -10.55
CA ARG A 3 35.82 15.35 -9.85
C ARG A 3 34.79 16.16 -10.63
N SER A 4 34.08 17.05 -9.94
CA SER A 4 33.37 18.21 -10.52
C SER A 4 32.19 17.95 -11.45
N ILE A 5 30.98 18.33 -11.03
CA ILE A 5 29.94 18.96 -11.86
C ILE A 5 28.95 19.71 -10.93
N SER A 6 28.67 20.97 -11.29
CA SER A 6 27.48 21.77 -10.90
C SER A 6 27.20 22.09 -9.41
N PHE A 7 28.03 22.97 -8.82
CA PHE A 7 27.53 24.07 -8.00
C PHE A 7 27.91 25.40 -8.67
N HIS A 8 27.18 25.74 -9.75
CA HIS A 8 27.37 26.97 -10.53
C HIS A 8 26.03 27.42 -11.13
N ASN A 9 25.18 28.06 -10.32
CA ASN A 9 24.08 28.89 -10.87
C ASN A 9 23.55 30.00 -9.94
N THR A 10 24.01 30.11 -8.69
CA THR A 10 23.52 31.13 -7.74
C THR A 10 24.24 32.49 -7.84
N THR A 11 25.22 32.64 -8.74
CA THR A 11 26.09 33.84 -8.81
C THR A 11 25.86 34.70 -10.06
N LEU A 12 25.01 34.28 -11.01
CA LEU A 12 24.81 35.01 -12.27
C LEU A 12 23.73 36.12 -12.17
N VAL A 13 22.80 36.04 -11.22
CA VAL A 13 21.72 37.03 -11.03
C VAL A 13 22.26 38.38 -10.50
N ALA A 14 23.43 38.39 -9.87
CA ALA A 14 24.06 39.59 -9.32
C ALA A 14 24.77 40.49 -10.35
N ARG A 15 24.82 40.11 -11.64
CA ARG A 15 25.57 40.86 -12.69
C ARG A 15 24.74 41.69 -13.66
N PHE A 16 23.41 41.76 -13.49
CA PHE A 16 22.55 42.70 -14.22
C PHE A 16 22.14 43.95 -13.40
N PHE A 17 22.62 44.08 -12.15
CA PHE A 17 22.59 45.35 -11.44
C PHE A 17 23.82 46.18 -11.84
N GLY A 18 23.64 47.03 -12.85
CA GLY A 18 24.64 48.04 -13.20
C GLY A 18 24.84 49.03 -12.05
N THR A 19 26.09 49.20 -11.62
CA THR A 19 26.62 50.28 -10.75
C THR A 19 25.86 50.55 -9.44
N MET A 20 26.46 50.09 -8.34
CA MET A 20 26.12 50.57 -7.00
C MET A 20 26.59 52.04 -6.82
N ASP A 21 25.66 52.99 -6.92
CA ASP A 21 25.86 54.33 -6.34
C ASP A 21 25.44 54.31 -4.86
N SER A 22 26.42 54.17 -3.95
CA SER A 22 26.19 54.23 -2.50
C SER A 22 26.53 55.62 -1.94
N ALA A 23 25.63 56.59 -2.15
CA ALA A 23 25.62 57.87 -1.42
C ALA A 23 24.22 58.51 -1.49
N GLN A 24 23.42 58.37 -0.41
CA GLN A 24 22.14 59.08 -0.18
C GLN A 24 21.29 59.39 -1.44
N GLY A 25 21.00 58.35 -2.24
CA GLY A 25 20.28 58.49 -3.50
C GLY A 25 18.78 58.70 -3.33
N ASN A 26 18.21 59.69 -4.03
CA ASN A 26 16.77 59.95 -4.11
C ASN A 26 16.02 58.75 -4.73
N PHE A 27 15.48 57.86 -3.89
CA PHE A 27 14.48 56.89 -4.34
C PHE A 27 13.13 57.60 -4.50
N SER A 28 12.55 57.58 -5.71
CA SER A 28 11.18 58.04 -5.92
C SER A 28 10.23 57.21 -5.03
N PRO A 29 9.34 57.87 -4.25
CA PRO A 29 8.29 57.20 -3.49
C PRO A 29 7.41 56.26 -4.31
N LEU A 30 7.24 56.50 -5.62
CA LEU A 30 6.46 55.64 -6.52
C LEU A 30 6.96 54.19 -6.55
N LYS A 31 8.27 53.98 -6.38
CA LYS A 31 8.87 52.63 -6.28
C LYS A 31 8.29 51.81 -5.14
N ARG A 32 7.73 52.43 -4.08
CA ARG A 32 7.01 51.73 -3.00
C ARG A 32 5.85 50.90 -3.57
N PHE A 33 5.07 51.46 -4.50
CA PHE A 33 3.96 50.76 -5.13
C PHE A 33 4.46 49.61 -6.01
N VAL A 34 5.50 49.84 -6.84
CA VAL A 34 6.07 48.80 -7.72
C VAL A 34 6.63 47.63 -6.91
N VAL A 35 7.37 47.89 -5.83
CA VAL A 35 7.93 46.85 -4.95
C VAL A 35 6.82 46.12 -4.20
N ALA A 36 5.80 46.84 -3.72
CA ALA A 36 4.62 46.22 -3.09
C ALA A 36 3.87 45.31 -4.09
N LYS A 37 3.58 45.80 -5.29
CA LYS A 37 2.92 45.07 -6.39
C LYS A 37 3.68 43.79 -6.74
N LYS A 38 5.00 43.87 -6.86
CA LYS A 38 5.85 42.69 -7.08
C LYS A 38 5.75 41.72 -5.90
N LYS A 39 6.01 42.17 -4.67
CA LYS A 39 6.01 41.31 -3.48
C LYS A 39 4.67 40.59 -3.28
N ILE A 40 3.53 41.28 -3.45
CA ILE A 40 2.21 40.65 -3.34
C ILE A 40 1.91 39.73 -4.52
N GLY A 41 2.35 40.08 -5.75
CA GLY A 41 2.26 39.21 -6.91
C GLY A 41 3.02 37.88 -6.73
N ASP A 42 4.27 37.95 -6.26
CA ASP A 42 5.12 36.79 -5.96
C ASP A 42 4.48 35.89 -4.88
N VAL A 43 3.85 36.48 -3.85
CA VAL A 43 3.10 35.74 -2.80
C VAL A 43 1.84 35.09 -3.36
N PHE A 44 1.07 35.78 -4.19
CA PHE A 44 -0.14 35.22 -4.82
C PHE A 44 0.16 34.09 -5.82
N GLU A 45 1.31 34.14 -6.49
CA GLU A 45 1.77 33.06 -7.36
C GLU A 45 2.11 31.79 -6.56
N GLN A 46 2.88 31.92 -5.49
CA GLN A 46 3.20 30.80 -4.58
C GLN A 46 1.96 30.27 -3.85
N LEU A 47 1.04 31.15 -3.43
CA LEU A 47 -0.23 30.75 -2.80
C LEU A 47 -1.12 29.98 -3.78
N LEU A 48 -1.16 30.36 -5.05
CA LEU A 48 -1.90 29.63 -6.09
C LEU A 48 -1.31 28.23 -6.33
N GLU A 49 0.02 28.09 -6.34
CA GLU A 49 0.69 26.79 -6.43
C GLU A 49 0.36 25.91 -5.21
N TYR A 50 0.44 26.47 -4.01
CA TYR A 50 0.05 25.80 -2.76
C TYR A 50 -1.41 25.32 -2.75
N VAL A 51 -2.36 26.15 -3.19
CA VAL A 51 -3.78 25.75 -3.24
C VAL A 51 -4.02 24.67 -4.31
N LYS A 52 -3.26 24.66 -5.41
CA LYS A 52 -3.30 23.57 -6.40
C LYS A 52 -2.71 22.26 -5.86
N GLU A 53 -1.59 22.33 -5.14
CA GLU A 53 -0.98 21.18 -4.44
C GLU A 53 -1.96 20.60 -3.42
N GLY A 54 -2.58 21.45 -2.60
CA GLY A 54 -3.62 21.05 -1.65
C GLY A 54 -4.86 20.45 -2.34
N SER A 55 -5.29 21.00 -3.48
CA SER A 55 -6.41 20.44 -4.26
C SER A 55 -6.12 19.03 -4.76
N ALA A 56 -4.91 18.78 -5.27
CA ALA A 56 -4.51 17.46 -5.76
C ALA A 56 -4.38 16.43 -4.62
N PHE A 57 -3.84 16.84 -3.47
CA PHE A 57 -3.77 16.01 -2.26
C PHE A 57 -5.16 15.62 -1.73
N VAL A 58 -6.10 16.56 -1.71
CA VAL A 58 -7.49 16.32 -1.28
C VAL A 58 -8.22 15.41 -2.28
N GLU A 59 -7.98 15.58 -3.59
CA GLU A 59 -8.50 14.69 -4.63
C GLU A 59 -7.98 13.25 -4.49
N GLU A 60 -6.67 13.05 -4.32
CA GLU A 60 -6.06 11.73 -4.07
C GLU A 60 -6.63 11.08 -2.79
N THR A 61 -6.80 11.87 -1.72
CA THR A 61 -7.36 11.39 -0.45
C THR A 61 -8.85 11.03 -0.57
N CYS A 62 -9.61 11.72 -1.43
CA CYS A 62 -11.03 11.48 -1.66
C CYS A 62 -11.29 10.27 -2.59
N GLN A 63 -10.42 10.06 -3.60
CA GLN A 63 -10.51 8.92 -4.52
C GLN A 63 -10.10 7.58 -3.89
N ASN A 64 -9.36 7.60 -2.78
CA ASN A 64 -8.83 6.38 -2.15
C ASN A 64 -9.88 5.73 -1.23
N GLU A 65 -10.62 4.76 -1.77
CA GLU A 65 -11.67 4.00 -1.04
C GLU A 65 -11.15 3.35 0.26
N ALA A 66 -9.87 2.97 0.35
CA ALA A 66 -9.28 2.37 1.54
C ALA A 66 -9.13 3.33 2.74
N LEU A 67 -9.37 4.63 2.52
CA LEU A 67 -9.32 5.68 3.54
C LEU A 67 -10.69 6.05 4.13
N GLU A 68 -11.78 5.40 3.71
CA GLU A 68 -13.11 5.51 4.34
C GLU A 68 -13.60 6.97 4.46
N ASN A 69 -13.41 7.78 3.41
CA ASN A 69 -13.80 9.21 3.34
C ASN A 69 -13.15 10.12 4.41
N ILE A 70 -11.82 10.20 4.47
CA ILE A 70 -11.11 11.23 5.28
C ILE A 70 -11.33 12.65 4.75
N ALA A 71 -11.47 12.79 3.43
CA ALA A 71 -11.72 14.05 2.75
C ALA A 71 -13.11 14.03 2.10
N SER A 72 -13.86 15.13 2.21
CA SER A 72 -15.16 15.25 1.56
C SER A 72 -15.02 15.86 0.16
N ARG A 73 -15.99 15.53 -0.71
CA ARG A 73 -16.09 16.14 -2.04
C ARG A 73 -16.31 17.65 -1.96
N ASP A 74 -17.07 18.11 -0.97
CA ASP A 74 -17.31 19.54 -0.73
C ASP A 74 -16.00 20.29 -0.46
N GLN A 75 -15.08 19.70 0.30
CA GLN A 75 -13.74 20.27 0.54
C GLN A 75 -12.91 20.36 -0.74
N GLN A 76 -12.98 19.35 -1.62
CA GLN A 76 -12.31 19.37 -2.92
C GLN A 76 -12.85 20.50 -3.81
N GLU A 77 -14.19 20.60 -3.94
CA GLU A 77 -14.85 21.62 -4.75
C GLU A 77 -14.60 23.04 -4.19
N GLU A 78 -14.51 23.21 -2.87
CA GLU A 78 -14.18 24.49 -2.24
C GLU A 78 -12.74 24.94 -2.53
N ILE A 79 -11.74 24.04 -2.35
CA ILE A 79 -10.32 24.34 -2.64
C ILE A 79 -10.11 24.63 -4.13
N GLN A 80 -10.75 23.86 -5.01
CA GLN A 80 -10.70 24.10 -6.46
C GLN A 80 -11.32 25.48 -6.82
N ALA A 81 -12.42 25.86 -6.18
CA ALA A 81 -12.99 27.20 -6.33
C ALA A 81 -12.05 28.30 -5.80
N TYR A 82 -11.26 28.05 -4.75
CA TYR A 82 -10.23 28.99 -4.30
C TYR A 82 -9.07 29.13 -5.29
N ALA A 83 -8.63 28.06 -5.95
CA ALA A 83 -7.62 28.14 -7.01
C ALA A 83 -8.08 29.07 -8.16
N GLY A 84 -9.34 28.94 -8.61
CA GLY A 84 -9.92 29.82 -9.63
C GLY A 84 -10.05 31.28 -9.17
N LYS A 85 -10.45 31.52 -7.92
CA LYS A 85 -10.50 32.86 -7.32
C LYS A 85 -9.10 33.50 -7.25
N LEU A 86 -8.09 32.75 -6.82
CA LEU A 86 -6.70 33.23 -6.74
C LEU A 86 -6.09 33.54 -8.11
N GLN A 87 -6.34 32.71 -9.13
CA GLN A 87 -5.93 33.01 -10.52
C GLN A 87 -6.54 34.34 -11.00
N THR A 88 -7.84 34.54 -10.76
CA THR A 88 -8.52 35.79 -11.12
C THR A 88 -7.92 37.00 -10.39
N ILE A 89 -7.61 36.87 -9.10
CA ILE A 89 -6.97 37.94 -8.33
C ILE A 89 -5.55 38.23 -8.83
N LYS A 90 -4.75 37.20 -9.15
CA LYS A 90 -3.41 37.35 -9.73
C LYS A 90 -3.45 38.18 -11.03
N ASP A 91 -4.37 37.84 -11.94
CA ASP A 91 -4.54 38.55 -13.21
C ASP A 91 -5.00 40.00 -13.01
N VAL A 92 -5.83 40.26 -12.00
CA VAL A 92 -6.24 41.62 -11.60
C VAL A 92 -5.06 42.40 -11.01
N LEU A 93 -4.27 41.81 -10.11
CA LEU A 93 -3.10 42.45 -9.48
C LEU A 93 -2.05 42.85 -10.51
N ALA A 94 -1.78 42.01 -11.52
CA ALA A 94 -0.84 42.31 -12.59
C ALA A 94 -1.20 43.59 -13.38
N ARG A 95 -2.50 43.81 -13.63
CA ARG A 95 -3.03 44.95 -14.39
C ARG A 95 -3.12 46.25 -13.59
N ARG A 96 -3.08 46.19 -12.25
CA ARG A 96 -3.24 47.37 -11.40
C ARG A 96 -2.03 48.32 -11.50
N HIS A 97 -2.33 49.60 -11.65
CA HIS A 97 -1.40 50.72 -11.77
C HIS A 97 -1.93 51.88 -10.90
N MET A 98 -1.06 52.80 -10.51
CA MET A 98 -1.45 54.06 -9.86
C MET A 98 -2.12 54.96 -10.89
N LYS A 99 -3.25 55.58 -10.55
CA LYS A 99 -3.99 56.44 -11.47
C LYS A 99 -4.23 57.82 -10.86
N VAL A 100 -3.80 58.87 -11.57
CA VAL A 100 -4.07 60.27 -11.23
C VAL A 100 -4.90 60.92 -12.33
N ALA A 101 -5.90 61.71 -11.94
CA ALA A 101 -6.76 62.44 -12.87
C ALA A 101 -6.68 63.96 -12.64
N PHE A 102 -6.40 64.71 -13.71
CA PHE A 102 -6.23 66.16 -13.71
C PHE A 102 -7.52 66.85 -14.20
N PHE A 103 -8.03 67.79 -13.41
CA PHE A 103 -9.27 68.53 -13.65
C PHE A 103 -9.08 70.04 -13.55
N GLY A 104 -10.04 70.79 -14.08
CA GLY A 104 -9.99 72.25 -14.18
C GLY A 104 -10.47 72.74 -15.54
N ARG A 105 -10.70 74.04 -15.63
CA ARG A 105 -11.26 74.68 -16.83
C ARG A 105 -10.34 74.60 -18.05
N THR A 106 -10.92 74.86 -19.22
CA THR A 106 -10.19 75.03 -20.47
C THR A 106 -9.11 76.10 -20.30
N SER A 107 -7.91 75.88 -20.87
CA SER A 107 -6.76 76.79 -20.79
C SER A 107 -6.14 77.04 -19.40
N ASN A 108 -6.64 76.47 -18.28
CA ASN A 108 -5.93 76.53 -16.97
C ASN A 108 -4.53 75.88 -16.99
N GLY A 109 -4.22 75.09 -18.03
CA GLY A 109 -2.89 74.51 -18.25
C GLY A 109 -2.72 73.07 -17.76
N LYS A 110 -3.80 72.29 -17.66
CA LYS A 110 -3.78 70.87 -17.24
C LYS A 110 -2.75 70.04 -18.02
N SER A 111 -2.85 70.01 -19.34
CA SER A 111 -1.92 69.32 -20.24
C SER A 111 -0.48 69.84 -20.11
N THR A 112 -0.31 71.13 -19.77
CA THR A 112 1.01 71.73 -19.47
C THR A 112 1.59 71.23 -18.15
N VAL A 113 0.77 71.04 -17.10
CA VAL A 113 1.18 70.41 -15.83
C VAL A 113 1.61 68.96 -16.07
N VAL A 114 0.81 68.18 -16.80
CA VAL A 114 1.14 66.79 -17.14
C VAL A 114 2.43 66.70 -17.94
N ASN A 115 2.60 67.54 -18.98
CA ASN A 115 3.86 67.64 -19.73
C ASN A 115 5.06 68.04 -18.83
N ALA A 116 4.87 68.99 -17.91
CA ALA A 116 5.92 69.40 -16.97
C ALA A 116 6.36 68.24 -16.06
N MET A 117 5.41 67.45 -15.53
CA MET A 117 5.70 66.23 -14.75
C MET A 117 6.41 65.17 -15.59
N LEU A 118 5.92 64.91 -16.82
CA LEU A 118 6.52 63.97 -17.78
C LEU A 118 7.90 64.41 -18.29
N ARG A 119 8.25 65.69 -18.11
CA ARG A 119 9.51 66.36 -18.54
C ARG A 119 9.70 66.51 -20.04
N ASP A 120 8.65 66.25 -20.81
CA ASP A 120 8.62 66.33 -22.28
C ASP A 120 7.22 66.78 -22.73
N ARG A 121 7.11 67.29 -23.95
CA ARG A 121 5.80 67.55 -24.57
C ARG A 121 5.27 66.21 -25.08
N VAL A 122 4.30 65.64 -24.38
CA VAL A 122 3.62 64.38 -24.72
C VAL A 122 2.18 64.64 -25.12
N LEU A 123 1.46 65.46 -24.34
CA LEU A 123 0.10 65.90 -24.62
C LEU A 123 0.09 67.23 -25.42
N PRO A 124 -0.91 67.47 -26.28
CA PRO A 124 -1.06 68.74 -26.99
C PRO A 124 -1.43 69.86 -26.00
N SER A 125 -0.50 70.80 -25.78
CA SER A 125 -0.70 71.98 -24.93
C SER A 125 -0.56 73.27 -25.75
N GLY A 126 -1.70 73.85 -26.15
CA GLY A 126 -1.79 75.05 -26.98
C GLY A 126 -2.95 75.96 -26.57
N MET A 127 -3.21 77.02 -27.35
CA MET A 127 -4.37 77.89 -27.15
C MET A 127 -5.62 77.27 -27.78
N GLY A 128 -6.74 77.26 -27.04
CA GLY A 128 -8.01 76.67 -27.47
C GLY A 128 -8.36 75.37 -26.74
N HIS A 129 -9.39 74.65 -27.22
CA HIS A 129 -9.80 73.35 -26.69
C HIS A 129 -8.90 72.23 -27.23
N THR A 130 -7.64 72.15 -26.80
CA THR A 130 -6.69 71.13 -27.30
C THR A 130 -6.95 69.70 -26.81
N THR A 131 -7.89 69.54 -25.88
CA THR A 131 -8.29 68.27 -25.26
C THR A 131 -9.82 68.23 -25.17
N ASN A 132 -10.48 67.59 -26.15
CA ASN A 132 -11.93 67.42 -26.19
C ASN A 132 -12.41 66.15 -25.48
N CYS A 133 -11.57 65.11 -25.44
CA CYS A 133 -11.83 63.80 -24.85
C CYS A 133 -10.80 63.48 -23.74
N PHE A 134 -10.95 62.37 -23.01
CA PHE A 134 -9.98 61.98 -21.98
C PHE A 134 -8.70 61.42 -22.60
N LEU A 135 -7.55 61.87 -22.11
CA LEU A 135 -6.23 61.40 -22.56
C LEU A 135 -5.52 60.69 -21.40
N SER A 136 -5.42 59.36 -21.46
CA SER A 136 -4.60 58.55 -20.54
C SER A 136 -3.17 58.45 -21.08
N VAL A 137 -2.16 58.71 -20.26
CA VAL A 137 -0.74 58.49 -20.58
C VAL A 137 -0.20 57.35 -19.74
N GLU A 138 0.25 56.29 -20.41
CA GLU A 138 0.67 55.02 -19.82
C GLU A 138 2.09 54.64 -20.28
N GLY A 139 2.85 53.96 -19.41
CA GLY A 139 4.21 53.52 -19.74
C GLY A 139 4.24 52.24 -20.58
N THR A 140 4.88 52.26 -21.74
CA THR A 140 5.14 51.06 -22.56
C THR A 140 6.61 50.66 -22.57
N ASP A 141 6.85 49.35 -22.67
CA ASP A 141 8.19 48.76 -22.85
C ASP A 141 8.64 48.81 -24.33
N ALA A 142 7.75 49.22 -25.25
CA ALA A 142 8.08 49.47 -26.64
C ALA A 142 8.97 50.73 -26.79
N ASN A 143 9.88 50.71 -27.77
CA ASN A 143 10.78 51.84 -28.06
C ASN A 143 10.11 53.03 -28.75
N HIS A 144 8.87 52.88 -29.24
CA HIS A 144 8.12 53.91 -29.95
C HIS A 144 6.79 54.21 -29.25
N ALA A 145 6.27 55.42 -29.44
CA ALA A 145 4.98 55.83 -28.89
C ALA A 145 3.83 55.50 -29.86
N TYR A 146 2.69 55.10 -29.31
CA TYR A 146 1.46 54.82 -30.05
C TYR A 146 0.23 55.22 -29.23
N LEU A 147 -0.92 55.36 -29.90
CA LEU A 147 -2.21 55.54 -29.26
C LEU A 147 -3.18 54.41 -29.62
N LYS A 148 -4.10 54.13 -28.70
CA LYS A 148 -5.30 53.30 -28.90
C LYS A 148 -6.55 54.14 -28.59
N THR A 149 -7.57 54.01 -29.42
CA THR A 149 -8.87 54.68 -29.24
C THR A 149 -9.88 53.69 -28.65
N GLU A 150 -10.83 54.19 -27.87
CA GLU A 150 -11.90 53.37 -27.32
C GLU A 150 -12.64 52.56 -28.40
N GLY A 151 -12.86 51.26 -28.16
CA GLY A 151 -13.47 50.34 -29.13
C GLY A 151 -12.55 49.79 -30.22
N SER A 152 -11.28 50.20 -30.33
CA SER A 152 -10.30 49.64 -31.28
C SER A 152 -8.97 49.28 -30.62
N GLU A 153 -8.49 48.06 -30.86
CA GLU A 153 -7.15 47.61 -30.47
C GLU A 153 -6.05 48.03 -31.46
N GLU A 154 -6.39 48.77 -32.53
CA GLU A 154 -5.44 49.24 -33.55
C GLU A 154 -4.43 50.24 -32.96
N GLU A 155 -3.13 49.95 -33.16
CA GLU A 155 -2.03 50.78 -32.67
C GLU A 155 -1.64 51.87 -33.67
N LYS A 156 -2.15 53.09 -33.44
CA LYS A 156 -1.84 54.26 -34.27
C LYS A 156 -0.52 54.90 -33.79
N SER A 157 0.54 54.81 -34.60
CA SER A 157 1.88 55.31 -34.24
C SER A 157 1.96 56.84 -34.12
N ILE A 158 2.56 57.36 -33.05
CA ILE A 158 2.75 58.80 -32.81
C ILE A 158 4.17 59.21 -33.19
N LYS A 159 4.34 60.00 -34.26
CA LYS A 159 5.65 60.57 -34.64
C LYS A 159 5.91 61.96 -34.06
N THR A 160 4.87 62.75 -33.76
CA THR A 160 5.00 64.10 -33.18
C THR A 160 3.71 64.52 -32.47
N VAL A 161 3.80 65.25 -31.35
CA VAL A 161 2.62 65.74 -30.61
C VAL A 161 1.73 66.68 -31.42
N ASN A 162 2.28 67.43 -32.38
CA ASN A 162 1.47 68.25 -33.28
C ASN A 162 0.56 67.37 -34.18
N GLN A 163 1.02 66.17 -34.56
CA GLN A 163 0.19 65.21 -35.31
C GLN A 163 -0.89 64.60 -34.40
N LEU A 164 -0.60 64.36 -33.13
CA LEU A 164 -1.60 63.95 -32.13
C LEU A 164 -2.68 65.02 -31.97
N GLY A 165 -2.31 66.28 -31.77
CA GLY A 165 -3.26 67.40 -31.67
C GLY A 165 -4.13 67.56 -32.93
N HIS A 166 -3.54 67.47 -34.12
CA HIS A 166 -4.32 67.50 -35.36
C HIS A 166 -5.21 66.26 -35.55
N ALA A 167 -4.76 65.06 -35.19
CA ALA A 167 -5.56 63.85 -35.29
C ALA A 167 -6.78 63.89 -34.35
N LEU A 168 -6.59 64.30 -33.09
CA LEU A 168 -7.66 64.47 -32.10
C LEU A 168 -8.69 65.56 -32.50
N HIS A 169 -8.30 66.53 -33.34
CA HIS A 169 -9.19 67.59 -33.83
C HIS A 169 -9.92 67.26 -35.15
N MET A 170 -9.43 66.29 -35.92
CA MET A 170 -10.00 65.94 -37.24
C MET A 170 -10.83 64.66 -37.23
N ASP A 171 -10.79 63.89 -36.14
CA ASP A 171 -11.55 62.64 -35.99
C ASP A 171 -12.94 62.94 -35.40
N GLU A 172 -13.94 63.12 -36.26
CA GLU A 172 -15.35 63.37 -35.88
C GLU A 172 -15.97 62.24 -35.04
N SER A 173 -15.29 61.08 -34.92
CA SER A 173 -15.75 59.96 -34.09
C SER A 173 -15.37 60.07 -32.60
N LEU A 174 -14.48 61.01 -32.24
CA LEU A 174 -14.04 61.21 -30.86
C LEU A 174 -14.95 62.19 -30.12
N ASP A 175 -16.05 61.66 -29.57
CA ASP A 175 -16.93 62.42 -28.67
C ASP A 175 -16.24 62.79 -27.36
N ALA A 176 -16.77 63.81 -26.66
CA ALA A 176 -16.22 64.31 -25.40
C ALA A 176 -16.28 63.27 -24.26
N GLY A 177 -17.07 62.21 -24.42
CA GLY A 177 -17.13 61.06 -23.52
C GLY A 177 -16.13 59.93 -23.82
N CYS A 178 -15.24 60.04 -24.80
CA CYS A 178 -14.31 58.97 -25.17
C CYS A 178 -12.96 59.01 -24.41
N LEU A 179 -12.31 57.85 -24.27
CA LEU A 179 -10.94 57.70 -23.75
C LEU A 179 -9.94 57.33 -24.85
N VAL A 180 -8.89 58.13 -25.01
CA VAL A 180 -7.71 57.81 -25.82
C VAL A 180 -6.55 57.44 -24.90
N ARG A 181 -5.94 56.27 -25.13
CA ARG A 181 -4.77 55.80 -24.36
C ARG A 181 -3.51 56.01 -25.17
N ILE A 182 -2.57 56.78 -24.62
CA ILE A 182 -1.27 57.13 -25.19
C ILE A 182 -0.20 56.32 -24.47
N PHE A 183 0.43 55.41 -25.19
CA PHE A 183 1.51 54.58 -24.68
C PHE A 183 2.85 55.23 -25.00
N TRP A 184 3.58 55.64 -23.95
CA TRP A 184 4.85 56.36 -24.06
C TRP A 184 6.03 55.54 -23.49
N PRO A 185 7.20 55.50 -24.14
CA PRO A 185 8.31 54.64 -23.70
C PRO A 185 8.81 54.93 -22.27
N LYS A 186 8.84 53.91 -21.40
CA LYS A 186 9.36 53.98 -20.00
C LYS A 186 10.84 54.35 -19.89
N THR A 187 11.56 54.32 -21.01
CA THR A 187 12.95 54.79 -21.13
C THR A 187 13.03 56.32 -21.06
N LYS A 188 12.01 57.04 -21.54
CA LYS A 188 11.99 58.51 -21.62
C LYS A 188 11.53 59.20 -20.35
N CYS A 189 10.58 58.62 -19.62
CA CYS A 189 10.02 59.21 -18.40
C CYS A 189 10.14 58.26 -17.20
N ALA A 190 10.65 58.78 -16.07
CA ALA A 190 10.76 58.01 -14.83
C ALA A 190 9.40 57.70 -14.19
N LEU A 191 8.46 58.66 -14.20
CA LEU A 191 7.14 58.49 -13.59
C LEU A 191 6.37 57.31 -14.21
N LEU A 192 6.37 57.21 -15.55
CA LEU A 192 5.70 56.13 -16.30
C LEU A 192 6.38 54.76 -16.14
N ARG A 193 7.61 54.71 -15.64
CA ARG A 193 8.31 53.46 -15.35
C ARG A 193 7.77 52.79 -14.09
N ASP A 194 7.35 53.60 -13.12
CA ASP A 194 6.96 53.13 -11.79
C ASP A 194 5.43 52.89 -11.68
N ASP A 195 4.81 52.35 -12.74
CA ASP A 195 3.37 52.02 -12.85
C ASP A 195 2.40 53.19 -12.57
N LEU A 196 2.77 54.43 -12.93
CA LEU A 196 1.87 55.59 -12.90
C LEU A 196 1.16 55.82 -14.25
N VAL A 197 -0.15 56.05 -14.18
CA VAL A 197 -1.01 56.48 -15.29
C VAL A 197 -1.56 57.87 -15.00
N LEU A 198 -1.37 58.79 -15.94
CA LEU A 198 -1.84 60.18 -15.83
C LEU A 198 -2.99 60.43 -16.80
N VAL A 199 -4.13 60.89 -16.30
CA VAL A 199 -5.33 61.18 -17.10
C VAL A 199 -5.57 62.68 -17.16
N ASP A 200 -5.43 63.27 -18.34
CA ASP A 200 -5.88 64.65 -18.62
C ASP A 200 -7.35 64.63 -19.05
N SER A 201 -8.17 65.46 -18.41
CA SER A 201 -9.60 65.57 -18.72
C SER A 201 -9.89 66.73 -19.68
N PRO A 202 -11.06 66.73 -20.35
CA PRO A 202 -11.55 67.92 -21.03
C PRO A 202 -11.77 69.10 -20.07
N GLY A 203 -12.09 70.29 -20.60
CA GLY A 203 -12.42 71.45 -19.76
C GLY A 203 -13.70 71.21 -18.95
N THR A 204 -13.65 71.41 -17.63
CA THR A 204 -14.84 71.31 -16.74
C THR A 204 -15.90 72.39 -17.03
N ASP A 205 -15.61 73.34 -17.90
CA ASP A 205 -16.51 74.38 -18.41
C ASP A 205 -17.14 74.06 -19.78
N VAL A 206 -16.83 72.89 -20.37
CA VAL A 206 -17.27 72.53 -21.74
C VAL A 206 -18.50 71.63 -21.76
N THR A 207 -18.75 70.84 -20.71
CA THR A 207 -19.88 69.88 -20.64
C THR A 207 -20.74 70.06 -19.39
N THR A 208 -21.99 69.60 -19.48
CA THR A 208 -22.88 69.37 -18.34
C THR A 208 -22.90 67.90 -17.89
N GLN A 209 -22.38 66.97 -18.69
CA GLN A 209 -22.45 65.51 -18.46
C GLN A 209 -21.37 64.98 -17.49
N LEU A 210 -21.06 65.73 -16.44
CA LEU A 210 -19.95 65.43 -15.53
C LEU A 210 -20.09 64.06 -14.82
N ASP A 211 -21.31 63.56 -14.62
CA ASP A 211 -21.55 62.31 -13.89
C ASP A 211 -21.03 61.07 -14.63
N SER A 212 -21.23 61.00 -15.96
CA SER A 212 -20.80 59.86 -16.79
C SER A 212 -19.28 59.80 -16.88
N TRP A 213 -18.62 60.96 -16.92
CA TRP A 213 -17.17 61.09 -16.90
C TRP A 213 -16.56 60.56 -15.60
N ILE A 214 -17.20 60.84 -14.46
CA ILE A 214 -16.76 60.33 -13.16
C ILE A 214 -16.89 58.81 -13.14
N ASP A 215 -18.05 58.27 -13.56
CA ASP A 215 -18.34 56.84 -13.52
C ASP A 215 -17.42 56.02 -14.44
N ASN A 216 -17.19 56.47 -15.67
CA ASN A 216 -16.43 55.71 -16.66
C ASN A 216 -14.91 55.81 -16.46
N PHE A 217 -14.40 56.96 -16.00
CA PHE A 217 -12.96 57.25 -16.07
C PHE A 217 -12.29 57.63 -14.75
N CYS A 218 -13.05 57.82 -13.66
CA CYS A 218 -12.52 58.43 -12.43
C CYS A 218 -12.75 57.64 -11.14
N LEU A 219 -13.69 56.68 -11.09
CA LEU A 219 -13.98 55.90 -9.87
C LEU A 219 -12.78 55.07 -9.37
N ASP A 220 -11.83 54.76 -10.24
CA ASP A 220 -10.60 53.98 -9.97
C ASP A 220 -9.34 54.86 -9.78
N ALA A 221 -9.49 56.20 -9.76
CA ALA A 221 -8.39 57.13 -9.54
C ALA A 221 -8.00 57.20 -8.06
N ASP A 222 -6.68 57.15 -7.78
CA ASP A 222 -6.14 57.19 -6.42
C ASP A 222 -5.95 58.62 -5.90
N VAL A 223 -5.71 59.56 -6.82
CA VAL A 223 -5.49 60.99 -6.55
C VAL A 223 -6.12 61.84 -7.65
N PHE A 224 -6.70 62.97 -7.24
CA PHE A 224 -7.24 64.00 -8.12
C PHE A 224 -6.41 65.28 -8.01
N VAL A 225 -6.16 65.94 -9.14
CA VAL A 225 -5.41 67.21 -9.19
C VAL A 225 -6.26 68.28 -9.87
N LEU A 226 -6.71 69.26 -9.09
CA LEU A 226 -7.42 70.44 -9.58
C LEU A 226 -6.40 71.51 -9.99
N VAL A 227 -6.28 71.76 -11.29
CA VAL A 227 -5.45 72.83 -11.85
C VAL A 227 -6.31 74.08 -12.01
N ALA A 228 -6.22 74.98 -11.03
CA ALA A 228 -6.84 76.30 -11.05
C ALA A 228 -5.93 77.31 -11.75
N ASN A 229 -6.49 78.34 -12.38
CA ASN A 229 -5.73 79.49 -12.89
C ASN A 229 -5.60 80.55 -11.80
N SER A 230 -4.38 80.86 -11.35
CA SER A 230 -4.14 81.87 -10.31
C SER A 230 -4.42 83.32 -10.72
N GLU A 231 -4.57 83.62 -12.01
CA GLU A 231 -5.08 84.92 -12.49
C GLU A 231 -6.57 85.12 -12.13
N SER A 232 -7.25 84.08 -11.62
CA SER A 232 -8.69 84.07 -11.35
C SER A 232 -9.01 83.31 -10.06
N THR A 233 -10.06 83.71 -9.34
CA THR A 233 -10.50 82.95 -8.16
C THR A 233 -11.21 81.66 -8.57
N LEU A 234 -11.02 80.58 -7.79
CA LEU A 234 -11.62 79.26 -8.03
C LEU A 234 -13.13 79.36 -8.34
N MET A 235 -13.56 78.81 -9.47
CA MET A 235 -14.92 79.00 -9.99
C MET A 235 -15.91 77.95 -9.47
N ASN A 236 -17.19 78.33 -9.40
CA ASN A 236 -18.26 77.44 -8.95
C ASN A 236 -18.42 76.17 -9.83
N THR A 237 -18.04 76.22 -11.12
CA THR A 237 -18.05 75.03 -12.00
C THR A 237 -17.01 73.99 -11.58
N GLU A 238 -15.81 74.44 -11.23
CA GLU A 238 -14.72 73.59 -10.73
C GLU A 238 -15.09 73.00 -9.37
N LYS A 239 -15.66 73.83 -8.47
CA LYS A 239 -16.20 73.36 -7.18
C LYS A 239 -17.29 72.31 -7.35
N HIS A 240 -18.28 72.58 -8.20
CA HIS A 240 -19.43 71.69 -8.44
C HIS A 240 -19.02 70.32 -8.95
N PHE A 241 -18.02 70.25 -9.85
CA PHE A 241 -17.44 68.97 -10.27
C PHE A 241 -16.90 68.16 -9.08
N PHE A 242 -16.10 68.79 -8.22
CA PHE A 242 -15.51 68.11 -7.06
C PHE A 242 -16.52 67.77 -5.96
N HIS A 243 -17.63 68.51 -5.83
CA HIS A 243 -18.76 68.06 -5.01
C HIS A 243 -19.33 66.73 -5.52
N LYS A 244 -19.58 66.59 -6.83
CA LYS A 244 -20.04 65.32 -7.43
C LYS A 244 -19.04 64.18 -7.28
N VAL A 245 -17.74 64.45 -7.38
CA VAL A 245 -16.69 63.46 -7.08
C VAL A 245 -16.76 63.00 -5.62
N ASN A 246 -16.96 63.92 -4.67
CA ASN A 246 -17.05 63.63 -3.24
C ASN A 246 -18.38 62.98 -2.82
N GLU A 247 -19.45 63.16 -3.59
CA GLU A 247 -20.71 62.40 -3.44
C GLU A 247 -20.56 60.94 -3.85
N LYS A 248 -19.73 60.65 -4.87
CA LYS A 248 -19.49 59.30 -5.40
C LYS A 248 -18.33 58.57 -4.73
N LEU A 249 -17.31 59.29 -4.24
CA LEU A 249 -16.10 58.72 -3.62
C LEU A 249 -15.97 59.16 -2.16
N SER A 250 -15.77 58.21 -1.26
CA SER A 250 -15.56 58.48 0.16
C SER A 250 -14.15 59.05 0.41
N LYS A 251 -14.06 60.36 0.69
CA LYS A 251 -12.81 61.10 0.98
C LYS A 251 -11.73 60.96 -0.11
N PRO A 252 -11.95 61.49 -1.33
CA PRO A 252 -10.94 61.49 -2.39
C PRO A 252 -9.69 62.30 -2.00
N ASN A 253 -8.51 61.81 -2.38
CA ASN A 253 -7.25 62.55 -2.23
C ASN A 253 -7.20 63.67 -3.29
N ILE A 254 -7.41 64.92 -2.88
CA ILE A 254 -7.42 66.08 -3.78
C ILE A 254 -6.18 66.96 -3.53
N PHE A 255 -5.50 67.34 -4.62
CA PHE A 255 -4.50 68.40 -4.66
C PHE A 255 -5.04 69.59 -5.46
N ILE A 256 -4.67 70.81 -5.07
CA ILE A 256 -4.99 72.05 -5.79
C ILE A 256 -3.69 72.71 -6.24
N LEU A 257 -3.53 72.85 -7.56
CA LEU A 257 -2.46 73.58 -8.20
C LEU A 257 -2.99 74.92 -8.68
N ASN A 258 -2.63 76.00 -7.98
CA ASN A 258 -2.79 77.37 -8.47
C ASN A 258 -1.70 77.61 -9.52
N ASN A 259 -2.01 77.27 -10.77
CA ASN A 259 -1.09 77.35 -11.91
C ASN A 259 -1.15 78.74 -12.57
N ARG A 260 -0.07 79.09 -13.29
CA ARG A 260 0.21 80.43 -13.84
C ARG A 260 0.65 81.47 -12.79
N TRP A 261 1.28 81.02 -11.71
CA TRP A 261 1.84 81.91 -10.68
C TRP A 261 3.02 82.76 -11.17
N ASP A 262 3.49 82.57 -12.42
CA ASP A 262 4.36 83.53 -13.11
C ASP A 262 3.67 84.88 -13.38
N ALA A 263 2.33 84.92 -13.47
CA ALA A 263 1.59 86.15 -13.67
C ALA A 263 1.65 87.10 -12.47
N SER A 264 1.77 86.59 -11.23
CA SER A 264 1.88 87.48 -10.05
C SER A 264 3.24 88.18 -9.95
N ALA A 265 4.24 87.74 -10.72
CA ALA A 265 5.57 88.36 -10.72
C ALA A 265 5.60 89.76 -11.39
N SER A 266 4.54 90.17 -12.09
CA SER A 266 4.41 91.56 -12.57
C SER A 266 3.93 92.54 -11.49
N GLU A 267 3.35 92.05 -10.39
CA GLU A 267 2.79 92.87 -9.30
C GLU A 267 3.29 92.37 -7.92
N PRO A 268 4.60 92.51 -7.63
CA PRO A 268 5.20 91.96 -6.41
C PRO A 268 4.62 92.53 -5.11
N GLU A 269 4.10 93.78 -5.12
CA GLU A 269 3.54 94.45 -3.94
C GLU A 269 2.30 93.74 -3.36
N TYR A 270 1.50 93.06 -4.20
CA TYR A 270 0.28 92.37 -3.77
C TYR A 270 0.43 90.84 -3.71
N MET A 271 1.59 90.30 -4.08
CA MET A 271 1.80 88.86 -4.25
C MET A 271 1.47 88.05 -2.99
N GLU A 272 1.84 88.54 -1.81
CA GLU A 272 1.65 87.83 -0.54
C GLU A 272 0.17 87.83 -0.08
N ASP A 273 -0.53 88.97 -0.21
CA ASP A 273 -1.96 89.09 0.06
C ASP A 273 -2.80 88.24 -0.90
N VAL A 274 -2.48 88.25 -2.19
CA VAL A 274 -3.15 87.41 -3.20
C VAL A 274 -2.89 85.93 -2.89
N ARG A 275 -1.64 85.52 -2.60
CA ARG A 275 -1.30 84.14 -2.23
C ARG A 275 -2.10 83.68 -1.00
N LYS A 276 -2.20 84.52 0.02
CA LYS A 276 -2.99 84.25 1.22
C LYS A 276 -4.47 84.11 0.89
N GLN A 277 -5.04 85.03 0.10
CA GLN A 277 -6.44 84.97 -0.32
C GLN A 277 -6.77 83.68 -1.09
N HIS A 278 -5.90 83.26 -2.01
CA HIS A 278 -6.07 81.99 -2.73
C HIS A 278 -5.94 80.78 -1.78
N THR A 279 -4.98 80.83 -0.86
CA THR A 279 -4.78 79.76 0.14
C THR A 279 -6.01 79.60 1.03
N ASP A 280 -6.51 80.68 1.64
CA ASP A 280 -7.69 80.66 2.51
C ASP A 280 -8.93 80.12 1.78
N ARG A 281 -9.16 80.54 0.52
CA ARG A 281 -10.26 80.01 -0.30
C ARG A 281 -10.11 78.52 -0.61
N CYS A 282 -8.90 78.06 -0.89
CA CYS A 282 -8.62 76.63 -1.16
C CYS A 282 -8.75 75.78 0.11
N VAL A 283 -8.30 76.28 1.26
CA VAL A 283 -8.46 75.61 2.56
C VAL A 283 -9.94 75.48 2.92
N ASN A 284 -10.73 76.56 2.84
CA ASN A 284 -12.16 76.52 3.12
C ASN A 284 -12.88 75.54 2.17
N PHE A 285 -12.47 75.48 0.90
CA PHE A 285 -13.03 74.53 -0.06
C PHE A 285 -12.74 73.06 0.30
N LEU A 286 -11.49 72.71 0.65
CA LEU A 286 -11.12 71.33 1.01
C LEU A 286 -11.67 70.89 2.38
N VAL A 287 -11.74 71.81 3.34
CA VAL A 287 -12.08 71.53 4.76
C VAL A 287 -13.57 71.75 5.05
N ASP A 288 -14.12 72.92 4.72
CA ASP A 288 -15.49 73.29 5.13
C ASP A 288 -16.54 72.83 4.09
N GLU A 289 -16.24 72.98 2.79
CA GLU A 289 -17.16 72.63 1.69
C GLU A 289 -17.11 71.14 1.34
N LEU A 290 -15.92 70.57 1.12
CA LEU A 290 -15.76 69.15 0.77
C LEU A 290 -15.58 68.21 1.97
N LYS A 291 -15.06 68.69 3.10
CA LYS A 291 -14.84 67.89 4.34
C LYS A 291 -13.99 66.63 4.14
N VAL A 292 -13.04 66.70 3.20
CA VAL A 292 -12.17 65.56 2.84
C VAL A 292 -10.92 65.45 3.72
N MET A 293 -10.47 66.55 4.34
CA MET A 293 -9.25 66.62 5.14
C MET A 293 -9.32 67.67 6.25
N ASP A 294 -8.43 67.56 7.23
CA ASP A 294 -8.33 68.50 8.34
C ASP A 294 -7.56 69.78 7.97
N ARG A 295 -7.81 70.87 8.70
CA ARG A 295 -7.22 72.20 8.40
C ARG A 295 -5.69 72.24 8.51
N GLU A 296 -5.10 71.36 9.31
CA GLU A 296 -3.64 71.20 9.42
C GLU A 296 -3.01 70.51 8.19
N GLN A 297 -3.78 69.67 7.49
CA GLN A 297 -3.31 68.92 6.33
C GLN A 297 -3.52 69.67 5.00
N ALA A 298 -4.54 70.54 4.93
CA ALA A 298 -4.89 71.28 3.72
C ALA A 298 -3.75 72.10 3.08
N PRO A 299 -2.87 72.80 3.83
CA PRO A 299 -1.72 73.49 3.25
C PRO A 299 -0.78 72.56 2.45
N ASN A 300 -0.63 71.30 2.87
CA ASN A 300 0.21 70.30 2.19
C ASN A 300 -0.45 69.71 0.92
N ARG A 301 -1.58 70.27 0.49
CA ARG A 301 -2.32 69.90 -0.72
C ARG A 301 -2.50 71.07 -1.69
N ILE A 302 -2.09 72.28 -1.32
CA ILE A 302 -2.30 73.52 -2.09
C ILE A 302 -0.93 74.08 -2.48
N PHE A 303 -0.67 74.23 -3.78
CA PHE A 303 0.64 74.67 -4.30
C PHE A 303 0.48 75.79 -5.34
N PHE A 304 1.43 76.72 -5.37
CA PHE A 304 1.49 77.85 -6.30
C PHE A 304 2.61 77.65 -7.31
N VAL A 305 2.27 77.45 -8.59
CA VAL A 305 3.20 76.92 -9.60
C VAL A 305 3.11 77.63 -10.94
N SER A 306 4.19 77.56 -11.73
CA SER A 306 4.15 77.82 -13.17
C SER A 306 4.59 76.58 -13.96
N ALA A 307 3.63 75.79 -14.43
CA ALA A 307 3.92 74.62 -15.25
C ALA A 307 4.64 74.98 -16.57
N LYS A 308 4.42 76.19 -17.09
CA LYS A 308 5.04 76.68 -18.33
C LYS A 308 6.53 76.93 -18.16
N GLU A 309 6.93 77.63 -17.10
CA GLU A 309 8.35 77.85 -16.78
C GLU A 309 9.06 76.52 -16.48
N VAL A 310 8.43 75.66 -15.66
CA VAL A 310 8.98 74.35 -15.28
C VAL A 310 9.18 73.44 -16.49
N LEU A 311 8.21 73.35 -17.41
CA LEU A 311 8.33 72.56 -18.64
C LEU A 311 9.47 73.08 -19.52
N ASN A 312 9.53 74.40 -19.77
CA ASN A 312 10.56 74.99 -20.60
C ASN A 312 11.97 74.76 -20.02
N SER A 313 12.15 74.96 -18.71
CA SER A 313 13.42 74.72 -18.02
C SER A 313 13.86 73.25 -18.10
N ARG A 314 12.93 72.31 -17.87
CA ARG A 314 13.18 70.86 -18.01
C ARG A 314 13.57 70.46 -19.43
N MET A 315 12.90 71.00 -20.45
CA MET A 315 13.23 70.75 -21.85
C MET A 315 14.60 71.30 -22.23
N GLN A 316 14.93 72.53 -21.82
CA GLN A 316 16.25 73.13 -22.04
C GLN A 316 17.37 72.30 -21.39
N ARG A 317 17.17 71.89 -20.13
CA ARG A 317 18.11 71.01 -19.41
C ARG A 317 18.29 69.65 -20.09
N ALA A 318 17.21 69.05 -20.60
CA ALA A 318 17.27 67.78 -21.36
C ALA A 318 18.03 67.93 -22.69
N GLN A 319 18.07 69.14 -23.26
CA GLN A 319 18.86 69.49 -24.45
C GLN A 319 20.30 69.94 -24.12
N GLY A 320 20.71 69.88 -22.86
CA GLY A 320 22.05 70.28 -22.40
C GLY A 320 22.27 71.79 -22.24
N MET A 321 21.21 72.60 -22.32
CA MET A 321 21.27 74.05 -22.07
C MET A 321 21.13 74.36 -20.57
N PRO A 322 21.73 75.47 -20.07
CA PRO A 322 21.58 75.89 -18.68
C PRO A 322 20.13 76.28 -18.36
N GLU A 323 19.69 76.00 -17.12
CA GLU A 323 18.29 76.18 -16.67
C GLU A 323 17.77 77.63 -16.74
N SER A 324 18.67 78.61 -16.83
CA SER A 324 18.39 80.05 -16.95
C SER A 324 18.26 80.55 -18.40
N GLY A 325 18.29 79.67 -19.40
CA GLY A 325 18.32 80.05 -20.83
C GLY A 325 16.99 80.51 -21.44
N GLY A 326 15.94 80.69 -20.64
CA GLY A 326 14.61 81.13 -21.08
C GLY A 326 14.23 82.51 -20.54
N ALA A 327 13.22 83.13 -21.15
CA ALA A 327 12.53 84.29 -20.56
C ALA A 327 11.68 83.83 -19.36
N LEU A 328 12.32 83.76 -18.19
CA LEU A 328 11.76 83.36 -16.91
C LEU A 328 11.47 84.62 -16.08
N ALA A 329 10.35 84.65 -15.37
CA ALA A 329 9.99 85.78 -14.52
C ALA A 329 10.74 85.73 -13.17
N GLU A 330 10.85 86.87 -12.50
CA GLU A 330 11.43 86.94 -11.15
C GLU A 330 10.70 85.97 -10.19
N GLY A 331 11.42 85.39 -9.23
CA GLY A 331 10.90 84.33 -8.36
C GLY A 331 10.79 82.92 -8.98
N PHE A 332 11.28 82.68 -10.21
CA PHE A 332 11.22 81.35 -10.86
C PHE A 332 11.75 80.21 -9.97
N HIS A 333 12.86 80.40 -9.27
CA HIS A 333 13.46 79.37 -8.41
C HIS A 333 12.51 78.93 -7.27
N GLU A 334 11.68 79.83 -6.75
CA GLU A 334 10.69 79.50 -5.73
C GLU A 334 9.53 78.70 -6.34
N ARG A 335 9.01 79.12 -7.50
CA ARG A 335 7.97 78.38 -8.24
C ARG A 335 8.42 76.99 -8.68
N LEU A 336 9.69 76.85 -9.08
CA LEU A 336 10.30 75.56 -9.41
C LEU A 336 10.43 74.66 -8.16
N LYS A 337 10.88 75.23 -7.04
CA LYS A 337 10.97 74.52 -5.75
C LYS A 337 9.59 74.08 -5.25
N GLU A 338 8.56 74.92 -5.43
CA GLU A 338 7.18 74.57 -5.06
C GLU A 338 6.60 73.47 -5.95
N PHE A 339 6.87 73.48 -7.25
CA PHE A 339 6.50 72.38 -8.14
C PHE A 339 7.21 71.05 -7.78
N GLN A 340 8.49 71.10 -7.40
CA GLN A 340 9.21 69.92 -6.90
C GLN A 340 8.66 69.44 -5.55
N SER A 341 8.22 70.36 -4.68
CA SER A 341 7.53 70.03 -3.43
C SER A 341 6.21 69.31 -3.70
N PHE A 342 5.40 69.86 -4.63
CA PHE A 342 4.18 69.20 -5.11
C PHE A 342 4.47 67.80 -5.62
N GLU A 343 5.41 67.62 -6.57
CA GLU A 343 5.73 66.30 -7.12
C GLU A 343 6.09 65.31 -6.01
N ARG A 344 6.93 65.71 -5.05
CA ARG A 344 7.30 64.84 -3.93
C ARG A 344 6.11 64.46 -3.05
N THR A 345 5.32 65.44 -2.60
CA THR A 345 4.14 65.18 -1.75
C THR A 345 3.06 64.39 -2.49
N PHE A 346 2.93 64.59 -3.81
CA PHE A 346 2.09 63.79 -4.70
C PHE A 346 2.58 62.34 -4.80
N GLU A 347 3.86 62.11 -5.10
CA GLU A 347 4.46 60.76 -5.20
C GLU A 347 4.34 59.99 -3.88
N GLU A 348 4.58 60.64 -2.74
CA GLU A 348 4.40 60.06 -1.41
C GLU A 348 2.92 59.72 -1.13
N CYS A 349 1.99 60.61 -1.48
CA CYS A 349 0.55 60.41 -1.26
C CYS A 349 -0.04 59.30 -2.14
N ILE A 350 0.25 59.31 -3.46
CA ILE A 350 -0.33 58.34 -4.39
C ILE A 350 0.22 56.94 -4.15
N SER A 351 1.51 56.80 -3.86
CA SER A 351 2.12 55.48 -3.58
C SER A 351 1.56 54.84 -2.31
N GLN A 352 1.29 55.63 -1.25
CA GLN A 352 0.63 55.12 -0.04
C GLN A 352 -0.84 54.78 -0.28
N SER A 353 -1.60 55.71 -0.87
CA SER A 353 -3.04 55.51 -1.11
C SER A 353 -3.29 54.32 -2.02
N ALA A 354 -2.61 54.25 -3.17
CA ALA A 354 -2.77 53.18 -4.14
C ALA A 354 -2.36 51.81 -3.58
N VAL A 355 -1.29 51.73 -2.79
CA VAL A 355 -0.92 50.47 -2.11
C VAL A 355 -2.07 49.98 -1.21
N LYS A 356 -2.72 50.88 -0.48
CA LYS A 356 -3.85 50.54 0.37
C LYS A 356 -5.09 50.14 -0.44
N THR A 357 -5.62 51.04 -1.27
CA THR A 357 -6.84 50.81 -2.06
C THR A 357 -6.72 49.60 -2.99
N LYS A 358 -5.53 49.34 -3.55
CA LYS A 358 -5.33 48.28 -4.54
C LYS A 358 -4.88 46.94 -3.97
N PHE A 359 -4.35 46.85 -2.75
CA PHE A 359 -3.87 45.57 -2.19
C PHE A 359 -4.56 45.13 -0.88
N GLU A 360 -5.12 46.04 -0.07
CA GLU A 360 -5.69 45.71 1.26
C GLU A 360 -6.75 44.60 1.20
N GLN A 361 -7.78 44.75 0.36
CA GLN A 361 -8.86 43.78 0.22
C GLN A 361 -8.38 42.41 -0.31
N HIS A 362 -7.39 42.41 -1.21
CA HIS A 362 -6.82 41.17 -1.75
C HIS A 362 -5.97 40.46 -0.71
N THR A 363 -5.16 41.19 0.08
CA THR A 363 -4.41 40.64 1.21
C THR A 363 -5.33 40.03 2.27
N ILE A 364 -6.43 40.70 2.63
CA ILE A 364 -7.45 40.15 3.54
C ILE A 364 -8.06 38.87 2.95
N ARG A 365 -8.41 38.89 1.65
CA ARG A 365 -8.99 37.71 1.00
C ARG A 365 -8.01 36.53 0.91
N ALA A 366 -6.73 36.80 0.70
CA ALA A 366 -5.68 35.77 0.71
C ALA A 366 -5.48 35.15 2.10
N LYS A 367 -5.54 35.94 3.19
CA LYS A 367 -5.52 35.42 4.56
C LYS A 367 -6.69 34.48 4.81
N GLN A 368 -7.92 34.90 4.50
CA GLN A 368 -9.12 34.05 4.61
C GLN A 368 -8.98 32.74 3.84
N ILE A 369 -8.49 32.77 2.59
CA ILE A 369 -8.30 31.55 1.79
C ILE A 369 -7.25 30.63 2.43
N THR A 370 -6.13 31.20 2.88
CA THR A 370 -5.07 30.44 3.58
C THR A 370 -5.60 29.79 4.85
N GLU A 371 -6.33 30.53 5.69
CA GLU A 371 -6.98 30.05 6.91
C GLU A 371 -7.97 28.90 6.64
N THR A 372 -8.82 29.03 5.61
CA THR A 372 -9.78 27.97 5.25
C THR A 372 -9.09 26.71 4.73
N VAL A 373 -8.12 26.84 3.82
CA VAL A 373 -7.36 25.70 3.29
C VAL A 373 -6.59 25.01 4.43
N LYS A 374 -5.97 25.79 5.33
CA LYS A 374 -5.31 25.28 6.54
C LYS A 374 -6.26 24.49 7.45
N ALA A 375 -7.46 25.02 7.69
CA ALA A 375 -8.48 24.33 8.49
C ALA A 375 -8.93 22.99 7.86
N ILE A 376 -9.04 22.91 6.53
CA ILE A 376 -9.31 21.65 5.81
C ILE A 376 -8.15 20.66 6.00
N MET A 377 -6.90 21.11 5.89
CA MET A 377 -5.72 20.26 6.12
C MET A 377 -5.63 19.77 7.58
N ASP A 378 -6.02 20.61 8.55
CA ASP A 378 -6.11 20.24 9.96
C ASP A 378 -7.19 19.16 10.20
N ALA A 379 -8.39 19.32 9.61
CA ALA A 379 -9.46 18.33 9.70
C ALA A 379 -9.03 16.97 9.12
N ILE A 380 -8.45 16.97 7.92
CA ILE A 380 -7.91 15.76 7.26
C ILE A 380 -6.81 15.11 8.12
N ASN A 381 -5.93 15.90 8.73
CA ASN A 381 -4.88 15.39 9.61
C ASN A 381 -5.45 14.74 10.90
N ILE A 382 -6.55 15.28 11.45
CA ILE A 382 -7.21 14.73 12.65
C ILE A 382 -7.92 13.41 12.31
N GLU A 383 -8.76 13.39 11.28
CA GLU A 383 -9.42 12.19 10.76
C GLU A 383 -8.42 11.07 10.42
N ALA A 384 -7.33 11.42 9.74
CA ALA A 384 -6.23 10.48 9.44
C ALA A 384 -5.46 10.02 10.69
N ALA A 385 -5.52 10.75 11.81
CA ALA A 385 -4.93 10.32 13.08
C ALA A 385 -5.85 9.35 13.83
N GLU A 386 -7.14 9.66 13.93
CA GLU A 386 -8.13 8.81 14.59
C GLU A 386 -8.25 7.44 13.88
N LYS A 387 -8.39 7.44 12.54
CA LYS A 387 -8.40 6.20 11.76
C LYS A 387 -7.08 5.42 11.81
N ARG A 388 -5.94 6.09 12.02
CA ARG A 388 -4.64 5.40 12.20
C ARG A 388 -4.57 4.71 13.55
N VAL A 389 -5.05 5.35 14.63
CA VAL A 389 -5.10 4.74 15.96
C VAL A 389 -6.02 3.52 15.94
N ALA A 390 -7.24 3.65 15.43
CA ALA A 390 -8.16 2.51 15.30
C ALA A 390 -7.58 1.37 14.45
N SER A 391 -6.97 1.67 13.30
CA SER A 391 -6.34 0.65 12.44
C SER A 391 -5.09 0.00 13.07
N LEU A 392 -4.42 0.68 14.01
CA LEU A 392 -3.30 0.12 14.79
C LEU A 392 -3.81 -0.81 15.89
N GLU A 393 -4.85 -0.41 16.63
CA GLU A 393 -5.51 -1.21 17.66
C GLU A 393 -6.11 -2.50 17.05
N ASP A 394 -6.81 -2.40 15.92
CA ASP A 394 -7.32 -3.56 15.16
C ASP A 394 -6.17 -4.49 14.75
N ARG A 395 -5.05 -3.95 14.28
CA ARG A 395 -3.90 -4.76 13.85
C ARG A 395 -3.25 -5.48 15.02
N GLU A 396 -3.08 -4.81 16.16
CA GLU A 396 -2.55 -5.40 17.39
C GLU A 396 -3.46 -6.53 17.89
N TYR A 397 -4.78 -6.32 17.87
CA TYR A 397 -5.77 -7.37 18.16
C TYR A 397 -5.65 -8.59 17.21
N GLN A 398 -5.49 -8.38 15.90
CA GLN A 398 -5.29 -9.51 14.97
C GLN A 398 -3.93 -10.21 15.18
N MET A 399 -2.88 -9.48 15.56
CA MET A 399 -1.57 -10.06 15.89
C MET A 399 -1.65 -10.93 17.15
N ASP A 400 -2.26 -10.44 18.22
CA ASP A 400 -2.50 -11.19 19.46
C ASP A 400 -3.34 -12.44 19.18
N ARG A 401 -4.37 -12.32 18.33
CA ARG A 401 -5.22 -13.45 17.92
C ARG A 401 -4.43 -14.50 17.13
N LEU A 402 -3.54 -14.08 16.23
CA LEU A 402 -2.67 -14.96 15.47
C LEU A 402 -1.66 -15.69 16.37
N GLU A 403 -1.03 -14.98 17.30
CA GLU A 403 -0.11 -15.58 18.28
C GLU A 403 -0.84 -16.59 19.18
N PHE A 404 -2.03 -16.24 19.69
CA PHE A 404 -2.87 -17.16 20.45
C PHE A 404 -3.19 -18.44 19.66
N VAL A 405 -3.62 -18.31 18.40
CA VAL A 405 -3.94 -19.47 17.54
C VAL A 405 -2.70 -20.32 17.26
N LYS A 406 -1.53 -19.71 17.01
CA LYS A 406 -0.25 -20.44 16.81
C LYS A 406 0.18 -21.19 18.06
N ASN A 407 0.14 -20.55 19.23
CA ASN A 407 0.52 -21.16 20.50
C ASN A 407 -0.43 -22.30 20.90
N GLN A 408 -1.74 -22.11 20.77
CA GLN A 408 -2.73 -23.17 21.05
C GLN A 408 -2.62 -24.34 20.06
N LEU A 409 -2.41 -24.08 18.76
CA LEU A 409 -2.21 -25.13 17.77
C LEU A 409 -0.96 -25.97 18.11
N SER A 410 0.14 -25.35 18.52
CA SER A 410 1.36 -26.07 18.93
C SER A 410 1.12 -27.03 20.11
N LEU A 411 0.36 -26.59 21.12
CA LEU A 411 -0.01 -27.44 22.27
C LEU A 411 -0.94 -28.59 21.86
N LEU A 412 -1.95 -28.30 21.03
CA LEU A 412 -2.89 -29.30 20.52
C LEU A 412 -2.21 -30.34 19.61
N ILE A 413 -1.21 -29.92 18.82
CA ILE A 413 -0.45 -30.85 17.98
C ILE A 413 0.22 -31.94 18.84
N GLU A 414 0.76 -31.58 20.00
CA GLU A 414 1.44 -32.54 20.87
C GLU A 414 0.47 -33.44 21.66
N ASP A 415 -0.62 -32.88 22.18
CA ASP A 415 -1.70 -33.64 22.82
C ASP A 415 -2.33 -34.66 21.85
N ILE A 416 -2.62 -34.25 20.61
CA ILE A 416 -3.22 -35.14 19.61
C ILE A 416 -2.24 -36.24 19.17
N LYS A 417 -0.94 -35.97 19.01
CA LYS A 417 0.07 -37.03 18.79
C LYS A 417 0.07 -38.07 19.91
N MET A 418 0.00 -37.63 21.17
CA MET A 418 -0.02 -38.52 22.33
C MET A 418 -1.31 -39.36 22.36
N LYS A 419 -2.47 -38.77 22.02
CA LYS A 419 -3.74 -39.50 21.87
C LYS A 419 -3.72 -40.53 20.74
N ILE A 420 -3.18 -40.17 19.56
CA ILE A 420 -3.01 -41.10 18.44
C ILE A 420 -2.14 -42.28 18.87
N LYS A 421 -1.01 -42.02 19.54
CA LYS A 421 -0.13 -43.08 20.06
C LYS A 421 -0.85 -44.00 21.05
N ALA A 422 -1.58 -43.45 22.02
CA ALA A 422 -2.32 -44.23 23.01
C ALA A 422 -3.37 -45.17 22.37
N ILE A 423 -4.09 -44.71 21.34
CA ILE A 423 -5.08 -45.52 20.61
C ILE A 423 -4.40 -46.56 19.71
N THR A 424 -3.27 -46.21 19.10
CA THR A 424 -2.42 -47.12 18.32
C THR A 424 -1.99 -48.31 19.19
N GLU A 425 -1.52 -48.05 20.42
CA GLU A 425 -1.17 -49.07 21.43
C GLU A 425 -2.41 -49.86 21.94
N GLU A 426 -3.55 -49.19 22.17
CA GLU A 426 -4.81 -49.82 22.59
C GLU A 426 -5.32 -50.83 21.54
N VAL A 427 -5.28 -50.45 20.26
CA VAL A 427 -5.70 -51.28 19.13
C VAL A 427 -4.77 -52.48 18.96
N GLU A 428 -3.45 -52.27 19.04
CA GLU A 428 -2.48 -53.37 18.95
C GLU A 428 -2.73 -54.42 20.05
N SER A 429 -2.91 -53.97 21.29
CA SER A 429 -3.21 -54.83 22.44
C SER A 429 -4.54 -55.58 22.27
N LYS A 430 -5.62 -54.89 21.86
CA LYS A 430 -6.94 -55.50 21.63
C LYS A 430 -6.92 -56.54 20.51
N VAL A 431 -6.29 -56.24 19.38
CA VAL A 431 -6.18 -57.18 18.25
C VAL A 431 -5.29 -58.36 18.61
N SER A 432 -4.16 -58.14 19.29
CA SER A 432 -3.30 -59.23 19.77
C SER A 432 -4.02 -60.15 20.76
N SER A 433 -4.83 -59.61 21.68
CA SER A 433 -5.61 -60.40 22.63
C SER A 433 -6.71 -61.21 21.95
N ALA A 434 -7.48 -60.58 21.06
CA ALA A 434 -8.55 -61.26 20.32
C ALA A 434 -8.01 -62.35 19.39
N MET A 435 -6.89 -62.09 18.70
CA MET A 435 -6.25 -63.09 17.84
C MET A 435 -5.67 -64.25 18.67
N GLY A 436 -5.09 -63.98 19.85
CA GLY A 436 -4.68 -65.04 20.78
C GLY A 436 -5.84 -65.92 21.26
N GLU A 437 -7.00 -65.32 21.57
CA GLU A 437 -8.21 -66.08 21.93
C GLU A 437 -8.75 -66.93 20.77
N GLU A 438 -8.79 -66.40 19.55
CA GLU A 438 -9.28 -67.14 18.38
C GLU A 438 -8.30 -68.26 17.98
N ILE A 439 -6.97 -68.07 18.14
CA ILE A 439 -5.98 -69.15 17.99
C ILE A 439 -6.24 -70.28 18.99
N CYS A 440 -6.52 -69.96 20.26
CA CYS A 440 -6.90 -70.97 21.27
C CYS A 440 -8.23 -71.68 20.96
N ARG A 441 -9.09 -71.11 20.10
CA ARG A 441 -10.36 -71.68 19.65
C ARG A 441 -10.28 -72.30 18.25
N LEU A 442 -9.12 -72.29 17.60
CA LEU A 442 -8.92 -72.75 16.23
C LEU A 442 -9.38 -74.20 16.00
N ASN A 443 -9.31 -75.05 17.02
CA ASN A 443 -9.84 -76.41 16.98
C ASN A 443 -11.35 -76.46 16.67
N VAL A 444 -12.15 -75.54 17.25
CA VAL A 444 -13.60 -75.48 17.00
C VAL A 444 -13.88 -75.09 15.55
N LEU A 445 -13.19 -74.08 15.04
CA LEU A 445 -13.32 -73.61 13.65
C LEU A 445 -12.93 -74.70 12.63
N ILE A 446 -11.97 -75.57 12.98
CA ILE A 446 -11.53 -76.68 12.13
C ILE A 446 -12.47 -77.89 12.25
N GLU A 447 -13.10 -78.11 13.40
CA GLU A 447 -14.12 -79.16 13.59
C GLU A 447 -15.43 -78.84 12.86
N GLU A 448 -15.83 -77.57 12.80
CA GLU A 448 -17.01 -77.08 12.06
C GLU A 448 -16.87 -77.21 10.52
N PHE A 449 -15.66 -77.37 10.00
CA PHE A 449 -15.44 -77.56 8.56
C PHE A 449 -15.92 -78.95 8.08
N HIS A 450 -16.82 -78.97 7.10
CA HIS A 450 -17.37 -80.19 6.50
C HIS A 450 -17.19 -80.18 4.97
N SER A 451 -16.42 -81.15 4.46
CA SER A 451 -16.17 -81.37 3.03
C SER A 451 -15.83 -82.84 2.77
N ASP A 452 -15.98 -83.32 1.53
CA ASP A 452 -15.81 -84.73 1.17
C ASP A 452 -14.33 -85.17 1.22
N PHE A 453 -13.94 -85.81 2.33
CA PHE A 453 -12.58 -86.27 2.53
C PHE A 453 -12.26 -87.57 1.76
N GLN A 454 -11.40 -87.47 0.74
CA GLN A 454 -10.80 -88.62 0.04
C GLN A 454 -9.27 -88.58 0.12
N PRO A 455 -8.58 -89.69 0.48
CA PRO A 455 -7.13 -89.73 0.65
C PRO A 455 -6.36 -89.84 -0.69
N SER A 456 -6.77 -89.10 -1.72
CA SER A 456 -6.06 -89.02 -3.01
C SER A 456 -5.25 -87.72 -3.10
N PRO A 457 -4.04 -87.70 -3.70
CA PRO A 457 -3.15 -86.53 -3.64
C PRO A 457 -3.74 -85.23 -4.20
N HIS A 458 -4.58 -85.33 -5.23
CA HIS A 458 -5.19 -84.17 -5.89
C HIS A 458 -6.37 -83.60 -5.09
N VAL A 459 -7.26 -84.46 -4.57
CA VAL A 459 -8.40 -84.02 -3.75
C VAL A 459 -7.93 -83.48 -2.40
N LEU A 460 -6.87 -84.06 -1.84
CA LEU A 460 -6.27 -83.62 -0.58
C LEU A 460 -5.68 -82.20 -0.67
N LYS A 461 -5.10 -81.81 -1.82
CA LYS A 461 -4.62 -80.45 -2.05
C LYS A 461 -5.77 -79.43 -2.13
N LEU A 462 -6.88 -79.79 -2.77
CA LEU A 462 -8.09 -78.96 -2.81
C LEU A 462 -8.70 -78.81 -1.41
N TYR A 463 -8.89 -79.92 -0.69
CA TYR A 463 -9.39 -79.94 0.68
C TYR A 463 -8.56 -79.06 1.63
N LYS A 464 -7.22 -79.06 1.52
CA LYS A 464 -6.34 -78.13 2.26
C LYS A 464 -6.59 -76.67 1.90
N SER A 465 -6.77 -76.36 0.61
CA SER A 465 -7.03 -74.99 0.14
C SER A 465 -8.38 -74.47 0.66
N ASP A 466 -9.41 -75.30 0.61
CA ASP A 466 -10.76 -74.95 1.07
C ASP A 466 -10.80 -74.80 2.60
N LEU A 467 -10.11 -75.69 3.34
CA LEU A 467 -9.94 -75.57 4.79
C LEU A 467 -9.19 -74.27 5.16
N LEU A 468 -8.14 -73.92 4.42
CA LEU A 468 -7.40 -72.66 4.64
C LEU A 468 -8.25 -71.42 4.37
N SER A 469 -9.04 -71.42 3.28
CA SER A 469 -9.99 -70.35 2.98
C SER A 469 -11.06 -70.22 4.07
N HIS A 470 -11.57 -71.35 4.58
CA HIS A 470 -12.56 -71.37 5.65
C HIS A 470 -12.00 -70.81 6.96
N ILE A 471 -10.75 -71.16 7.32
CA ILE A 471 -10.08 -70.62 8.51
C ILE A 471 -9.83 -69.12 8.36
N GLU A 472 -9.33 -68.67 7.21
CA GLU A 472 -9.06 -67.25 6.97
C GLU A 472 -10.35 -66.40 7.00
N GLU A 473 -11.41 -66.86 6.36
CA GLU A 473 -12.71 -66.19 6.38
C GLU A 473 -13.38 -66.24 7.77
N GLY A 474 -13.30 -67.39 8.46
CA GLY A 474 -13.85 -67.58 9.81
C GLY A 474 -13.14 -66.74 10.87
N MET A 475 -11.80 -66.77 10.91
CA MET A 475 -11.01 -65.94 11.83
C MET A 475 -11.14 -64.46 11.50
N GLY A 476 -11.16 -64.08 10.22
CA GLY A 476 -11.41 -62.70 9.79
C GLY A 476 -12.77 -62.17 10.27
N LYS A 477 -13.85 -62.96 10.13
CA LYS A 477 -15.19 -62.62 10.63
C LYS A 477 -15.24 -62.52 12.16
N ASN A 478 -14.63 -63.46 12.87
CA ASN A 478 -14.62 -63.45 14.35
C ASN A 478 -13.82 -62.26 14.90
N LEU A 479 -12.67 -61.95 14.30
CA LEU A 479 -11.88 -60.76 14.62
C LEU A 479 -12.66 -59.48 14.33
N ALA A 480 -13.30 -59.36 13.16
CA ALA A 480 -14.11 -58.19 12.83
C ALA A 480 -15.30 -58.02 13.80
N PHE A 481 -15.99 -59.09 14.16
CA PHE A 481 -17.11 -59.04 15.11
C PHE A 481 -16.68 -58.58 16.51
N ARG A 482 -15.56 -59.10 17.02
CA ARG A 482 -15.03 -58.76 18.36
C ARG A 482 -14.34 -57.39 18.41
N CYS A 483 -13.56 -57.04 17.39
CA CYS A 483 -12.68 -55.87 17.42
C CYS A 483 -13.23 -54.67 16.66
N SER A 484 -13.80 -54.82 15.45
CA SER A 484 -14.13 -53.66 14.60
C SER A 484 -15.11 -52.69 15.26
N ASN A 485 -16.08 -53.17 16.05
CA ASN A 485 -17.00 -52.30 16.80
C ASN A 485 -16.28 -51.51 17.90
N ALA A 486 -15.41 -52.16 18.68
CA ALA A 486 -14.67 -51.52 19.77
C ALA A 486 -13.62 -50.54 19.26
N VAL A 487 -12.95 -50.86 18.14
CA VAL A 487 -11.97 -49.98 17.50
C VAL A 487 -12.65 -48.79 16.83
N ASN A 488 -13.77 -48.98 16.12
CA ASN A 488 -14.55 -47.87 15.58
C ASN A 488 -15.08 -46.94 16.69
N ALA A 489 -15.50 -47.47 17.84
CA ALA A 489 -15.95 -46.65 18.95
C ALA A 489 -14.82 -45.79 19.55
N SER A 490 -13.62 -46.35 19.73
CA SER A 490 -12.43 -45.61 20.20
C SER A 490 -12.02 -44.53 19.18
N LEU A 491 -11.95 -44.90 17.89
CA LEU A 491 -11.65 -43.98 16.79
C LEU A 491 -12.66 -42.83 16.69
N GLN A 492 -13.96 -43.10 16.72
CA GLN A 492 -15.01 -42.07 16.67
C GLN A 492 -15.10 -41.20 17.93
N SER A 493 -14.68 -41.71 19.10
CA SER A 493 -14.52 -40.86 20.29
C SER A 493 -13.38 -39.88 20.06
N SER A 494 -12.20 -40.38 19.73
CA SER A 494 -11.01 -39.54 19.60
C SER A 494 -11.10 -38.55 18.43
N GLN A 495 -11.71 -38.92 17.30
CA GLN A 495 -12.01 -37.97 16.22
C GLN A 495 -12.92 -36.82 16.69
N ARG A 496 -13.95 -37.09 17.51
CA ARG A 496 -14.81 -36.05 18.08
C ARG A 496 -14.05 -35.18 19.09
N ASP A 497 -13.19 -35.79 19.92
CA ASP A 497 -12.37 -35.06 20.88
C ASP A 497 -11.37 -34.14 20.18
N MET A 498 -10.68 -34.62 19.12
CA MET A 498 -9.81 -33.83 18.26
C MET A 498 -10.54 -32.65 17.61
N ILE A 499 -11.73 -32.89 17.05
CA ILE A 499 -12.58 -31.84 16.46
C ILE A 499 -12.98 -30.80 17.51
N GLY A 500 -13.45 -31.25 18.68
CA GLY A 500 -13.86 -30.37 19.78
C GLY A 500 -12.71 -29.53 20.35
N SER A 501 -11.50 -30.08 20.43
CA SER A 501 -10.31 -29.35 20.87
C SER A 501 -9.83 -28.31 19.85
N MET A 502 -10.02 -28.53 18.55
CA MET A 502 -9.60 -27.58 17.50
C MET A 502 -10.68 -26.54 17.13
N GLN A 503 -11.95 -26.79 17.43
CA GLN A 503 -13.07 -25.89 17.15
C GLN A 503 -12.88 -24.44 17.67
N PRO A 504 -12.37 -24.16 18.88
CA PRO A 504 -12.22 -22.80 19.40
C PRO A 504 -11.19 -21.92 18.67
N LEU A 505 -10.28 -22.54 17.90
CA LEU A 505 -9.25 -21.84 17.14
C LEU A 505 -9.73 -21.34 15.78
N LEU A 506 -10.86 -21.86 15.30
CA LEU A 506 -11.41 -21.57 13.98
C LEU A 506 -12.42 -20.40 14.03
N PRO A 507 -12.61 -19.65 12.94
CA PRO A 507 -13.57 -18.54 12.89
C PRO A 507 -15.01 -19.02 13.12
N PRO A 508 -15.90 -18.19 13.70
CA PRO A 508 -17.30 -18.58 14.00
C PRO A 508 -18.06 -19.13 12.78
N ALA A 509 -17.80 -18.60 11.59
CA ALA A 509 -18.37 -19.10 10.34
C ALA A 509 -17.98 -20.57 10.06
N VAL A 510 -16.70 -20.89 10.21
CA VAL A 510 -16.14 -22.23 9.95
C VAL A 510 -16.58 -23.22 11.03
N GLN A 511 -16.70 -22.81 12.29
CA GLN A 511 -17.12 -23.67 13.41
C GLN A 511 -18.42 -24.44 13.13
N SER A 512 -19.38 -23.80 12.44
CA SER A 512 -20.65 -24.43 12.06
C SER A 512 -20.54 -25.49 10.95
N GLN A 513 -19.44 -25.49 10.18
CA GLN A 513 -19.26 -26.30 8.96
C GLN A 513 -18.25 -27.44 9.11
N ILE A 514 -17.45 -27.48 10.20
CA ILE A 514 -16.39 -28.48 10.42
C ILE A 514 -16.88 -29.94 10.23
N GLN A 515 -18.06 -30.28 10.74
CA GLN A 515 -18.62 -31.64 10.60
C GLN A 515 -18.95 -32.02 9.14
N THR A 516 -19.14 -31.04 8.25
CA THR A 516 -19.33 -31.25 6.81
C THR A 516 -17.97 -31.36 6.08
N LEU A 517 -16.95 -30.63 6.55
CA LEU A 517 -15.59 -30.62 6.00
C LEU A 517 -14.76 -31.85 6.38
N VAL A 518 -15.05 -32.48 7.53
CA VAL A 518 -14.39 -33.69 8.02
C VAL A 518 -15.41 -34.80 8.30
N PRO A 519 -15.88 -35.53 7.27
CA PRO A 519 -16.89 -36.57 7.45
C PRO A 519 -16.33 -37.79 8.20
N SER A 520 -16.89 -38.10 9.37
CA SER A 520 -16.60 -39.33 10.12
C SER A 520 -17.18 -40.56 9.40
N ARG A 521 -16.41 -41.14 8.47
CA ARG A 521 -16.80 -42.39 7.80
C ARG A 521 -16.69 -43.58 8.75
N LYS A 522 -17.44 -44.66 8.47
CA LYS A 522 -17.18 -45.96 9.10
C LYS A 522 -15.84 -46.47 8.57
N PHE A 523 -14.93 -46.75 9.49
CA PHE A 523 -13.61 -47.30 9.18
C PHE A 523 -13.70 -48.82 9.25
N ASP A 524 -13.32 -49.52 8.18
CA ASP A 524 -13.38 -50.98 8.14
C ASP A 524 -11.97 -51.55 8.27
N LEU A 525 -11.74 -52.40 9.28
CA LEU A 525 -10.40 -52.93 9.58
C LEU A 525 -10.10 -54.14 8.70
N SER A 526 -8.98 -54.10 7.97
CA SER A 526 -8.53 -55.24 7.17
C SER A 526 -7.60 -56.16 7.98
N TYR A 527 -8.14 -57.32 8.39
CA TYR A 527 -7.41 -58.39 9.06
C TYR A 527 -6.72 -59.29 8.03
N ASN A 528 -5.57 -58.87 7.53
CA ASN A 528 -4.85 -59.58 6.48
C ASN A 528 -4.01 -60.75 7.05
N LEU A 529 -4.57 -61.98 7.02
CA LEU A 529 -3.98 -63.16 7.66
C LEU A 529 -3.11 -64.01 6.71
N ASN A 530 -3.43 -64.05 5.41
CA ASN A 530 -2.73 -64.83 4.37
C ASN A 530 -2.45 -66.28 4.76
N CYS A 531 -3.44 -66.97 5.33
CA CYS A 531 -3.29 -68.34 5.83
C CYS A 531 -2.79 -69.29 4.72
N ALA A 532 -3.23 -69.05 3.48
CA ALA A 532 -2.82 -69.80 2.29
C ALA A 532 -1.31 -69.80 2.01
N THR A 533 -0.61 -68.69 2.29
CA THR A 533 0.86 -68.64 2.14
C THR A 533 1.55 -69.19 3.38
N LEU A 534 1.02 -68.86 4.57
CA LEU A 534 1.60 -69.21 5.87
C LEU A 534 1.68 -70.72 6.12
N CYS A 535 0.72 -71.48 5.59
CA CYS A 535 0.62 -72.93 5.79
C CYS A 535 0.99 -73.76 4.55
N SER A 536 1.64 -73.15 3.56
CA SER A 536 2.00 -73.80 2.30
C SER A 536 3.00 -74.96 2.46
N ASP A 537 3.85 -74.93 3.49
CA ASP A 537 4.84 -75.97 3.82
C ASP A 537 4.25 -77.19 4.58
N PHE A 538 2.93 -77.25 4.81
CA PHE A 538 2.32 -78.31 5.63
C PHE A 538 2.33 -79.68 4.94
N GLN A 539 3.21 -80.57 5.42
CA GLN A 539 3.28 -81.99 5.05
C GLN A 539 2.45 -82.86 6.01
N GLU A 540 1.55 -83.65 5.45
CA GLU A 540 0.64 -84.54 6.16
C GLU A 540 1.26 -85.90 6.48
N ASN A 541 0.97 -86.45 7.66
CA ASN A 541 1.28 -87.84 7.99
C ASN A 541 -0.01 -88.62 8.28
N ILE A 542 -0.62 -89.13 7.20
CA ILE A 542 -1.89 -89.89 7.22
C ILE A 542 -1.64 -91.41 7.07
N GLU A 543 -0.38 -91.83 7.07
CA GLU A 543 -0.01 -93.25 7.04
C GLU A 543 -0.38 -93.94 8.36
N PHE A 544 -0.78 -95.20 8.28
CA PHE A 544 -1.14 -95.97 9.46
C PHE A 544 0.11 -96.34 10.27
N GLN A 545 0.33 -95.65 11.39
CA GLN A 545 1.38 -95.96 12.36
C GLN A 545 0.75 -96.55 13.62
N PHE A 546 1.15 -97.78 13.96
CA PHE A 546 0.66 -98.46 15.16
C PHE A 546 1.17 -97.76 16.43
N SER A 547 0.29 -97.47 17.39
CA SER A 547 0.59 -96.67 18.59
C SER A 547 1.60 -97.33 19.54
N MET A 548 1.71 -98.66 19.48
CA MET A 548 2.77 -99.45 20.12
C MET A 548 3.72 -100.08 19.10
N GLY A 549 3.92 -99.44 17.95
CA GLY A 549 5.00 -99.78 17.02
C GLY A 549 6.37 -99.58 17.66
N TRP A 550 7.35 -100.37 17.25
CA TRP A 550 8.70 -100.35 17.84
C TRP A 550 9.35 -98.95 17.83
N THR A 551 9.09 -98.15 16.79
CA THR A 551 9.52 -96.74 16.69
C THR A 551 8.90 -95.84 17.76
N ALA A 552 7.59 -95.99 18.04
CA ALA A 552 6.87 -95.24 19.06
C ALA A 552 7.28 -95.66 20.49
N LEU A 553 7.48 -96.97 20.72
CA LEU A 553 7.98 -97.53 21.98
C LEU A 553 9.39 -97.02 22.31
N VAL A 554 10.30 -97.00 21.33
CA VAL A 554 11.66 -96.45 21.47
C VAL A 554 11.64 -94.94 21.72
N ASN A 555 10.82 -94.16 21.01
CA ASN A 555 10.62 -92.74 21.27
C ASN A 555 10.10 -92.46 22.70
N ARG A 556 9.18 -93.27 23.20
CA ARG A 556 8.53 -93.08 24.51
C ARG A 556 9.39 -93.49 25.71
N PHE A 557 10.31 -94.45 25.55
CA PHE A 557 11.21 -94.90 26.63
C PHE A 557 12.61 -94.26 26.62
N LEU A 558 13.14 -93.83 25.46
CA LEU A 558 14.49 -93.22 25.38
C LEU A 558 14.46 -91.69 25.16
N GLY A 559 13.30 -91.12 24.84
CA GLY A 559 13.15 -89.71 24.47
C GLY A 559 13.55 -89.43 23.02
N PRO A 560 12.97 -88.38 22.39
CA PRO A 560 13.01 -88.19 20.94
C PRO A 560 14.42 -87.98 20.36
N THR A 561 15.33 -87.34 21.11
CA THR A 561 16.73 -87.10 20.69
C THR A 561 17.59 -88.36 20.69
N ASN A 562 17.42 -89.26 21.66
CA ASN A 562 18.17 -90.52 21.70
C ASN A 562 17.54 -91.58 20.78
N ALA A 563 16.21 -91.57 20.66
CA ALA A 563 15.48 -92.45 19.74
C ALA A 563 15.84 -92.18 18.27
N LYS A 564 16.01 -90.92 17.84
CA LYS A 564 16.54 -90.61 16.50
C LYS A 564 17.94 -91.20 16.26
N ARG A 565 18.85 -91.17 17.24
CA ARG A 565 20.17 -91.83 17.13
C ARG A 565 20.06 -93.36 17.07
N ALA A 566 19.16 -93.95 17.87
CA ALA A 566 18.95 -95.39 17.88
C ALA A 566 18.34 -95.91 16.56
N LEU A 567 17.40 -95.17 15.97
CA LEU A 567 16.79 -95.52 14.68
C LEU A 567 17.73 -95.28 13.50
N MET A 568 18.52 -94.20 13.48
CA MET A 568 19.55 -93.98 12.46
C MET A 568 20.66 -95.06 12.48
N LEU A 569 20.91 -95.71 13.61
CA LEU A 569 21.83 -96.86 13.68
C LEU A 569 21.26 -98.12 13.01
N VAL A 570 19.94 -98.23 12.84
CA VAL A 570 19.28 -99.33 12.14
C VAL A 570 19.17 -99.03 10.64
N ASP A 571 18.74 -97.82 10.26
CA ASP A 571 18.59 -97.42 8.84
C ASP A 571 19.92 -97.37 8.08
N ARG A 572 21.05 -97.13 8.75
CA ARG A 572 22.38 -97.09 8.12
C ARG A 572 22.80 -98.43 7.51
N ASN A 573 22.12 -99.54 7.82
CA ASN A 573 22.36 -100.85 7.23
C ASN A 573 21.63 -101.10 5.90
N PHE A 574 20.77 -100.19 5.41
CA PHE A 574 19.89 -100.48 4.26
C PHE A 574 20.02 -99.56 3.03
N GLN A 575 20.88 -98.53 3.05
CA GLN A 575 21.14 -97.69 1.87
C GLN A 575 22.62 -97.37 1.67
N MET A 576 23.24 -98.06 0.71
CA MET A 576 24.51 -97.64 0.11
C MET A 576 24.51 -97.94 -1.40
N THR A 577 23.74 -97.18 -2.18
CA THR A 577 23.90 -97.10 -3.65
C THR A 577 23.43 -95.75 -4.19
N HIS A 578 24.42 -94.95 -4.64
CA HIS A 578 24.39 -93.82 -5.58
C HIS A 578 23.59 -92.52 -5.34
N SER A 579 24.38 -91.42 -5.32
CA SER A 579 24.20 -90.14 -6.06
C SER A 579 23.14 -89.12 -5.61
N LEU A 580 23.31 -87.81 -5.81
CA LEU A 580 24.49 -86.90 -5.78
C LEU A 580 23.95 -85.44 -5.80
N SER A 581 24.66 -84.49 -5.17
CA SER A 581 24.65 -83.03 -5.43
C SER A 581 23.32 -82.22 -5.49
N THR A 582 23.09 -81.42 -4.44
CA THR A 582 22.92 -79.93 -4.47
C THR A 582 22.25 -79.20 -5.66
N THR A 583 21.22 -78.41 -5.33
CA THR A 583 20.86 -77.06 -5.86
C THR A 583 20.84 -76.76 -7.37
N PRO A 584 19.74 -76.18 -7.88
CA PRO A 584 19.75 -75.27 -9.01
C PRO A 584 19.59 -73.81 -8.58
N SER A 585 20.54 -72.95 -8.97
CA SER A 585 20.24 -71.56 -9.32
C SER A 585 20.16 -71.45 -10.85
N SER A 586 19.36 -70.51 -11.35
CA SER A 586 19.35 -70.14 -12.77
C SER A 586 20.60 -69.33 -13.13
N GLY A 587 21.23 -69.65 -14.29
CA GLY A 587 22.51 -69.10 -14.76
C GLY A 587 22.45 -67.68 -15.35
N PRO A 588 23.28 -67.29 -16.35
CA PRO A 588 24.02 -68.10 -17.37
C PRO A 588 25.56 -68.27 -17.09
N SER A 589 26.45 -68.85 -17.93
CA SER A 589 26.36 -69.58 -19.22
C SER A 589 27.60 -70.44 -19.60
N SER A 590 27.45 -71.24 -20.66
CA SER A 590 28.41 -71.64 -21.73
C SER A 590 29.70 -72.49 -21.52
N VAL A 591 29.62 -73.76 -22.00
CA VAL A 591 30.42 -74.43 -23.07
C VAL A 591 31.73 -75.23 -22.78
N ALA A 592 31.74 -76.47 -23.33
CA ALA A 592 32.85 -77.39 -23.75
C ALA A 592 33.66 -78.21 -22.70
N VAL A 593 34.27 -79.40 -23.00
CA VAL A 593 33.88 -80.65 -23.73
C VAL A 593 35.03 -81.71 -23.62
N ALA A 594 34.70 -83.02 -23.70
CA ALA A 594 35.56 -84.19 -24.08
C ALA A 594 36.48 -84.98 -23.07
N HIS A 595 35.99 -86.18 -22.66
CA HIS A 595 36.51 -87.55 -22.99
C HIS A 595 37.79 -88.19 -22.32
N PRO A 596 38.04 -89.54 -22.41
CA PRO A 596 38.14 -90.41 -21.19
C PRO A 596 39.27 -91.51 -21.18
N GLN A 597 39.03 -92.63 -20.46
CA GLN A 597 39.74 -93.95 -20.36
C GLN A 597 40.96 -94.01 -19.39
N ASP A 598 41.11 -94.99 -18.48
CA ASP A 598 41.23 -96.45 -18.70
C ASP A 598 41.08 -97.34 -17.41
N ALA A 599 40.80 -98.65 -17.62
CA ALA A 599 41.31 -99.89 -16.94
C ALA A 599 41.46 -100.04 -15.39
N ALA A 600 41.40 -101.23 -14.75
CA ALA A 600 40.90 -102.60 -15.05
C ALA A 600 41.00 -103.49 -13.76
N LEU A 601 40.38 -104.69 -13.75
CA LEU A 601 40.62 -105.85 -12.83
C LEU A 601 40.28 -105.64 -11.32
N SER A 602 40.02 -106.65 -10.47
CA SER A 602 39.87 -108.11 -10.61
C SER A 602 38.73 -108.66 -9.70
N HIS A 603 38.42 -109.96 -9.78
CA HIS A 603 37.21 -110.57 -9.17
C HIS A 603 37.48 -111.41 -7.89
N GLU A 604 38.59 -111.19 -7.18
CA GLU A 604 39.00 -112.06 -6.04
C GLU A 604 38.82 -111.44 -4.63
N GLU A 605 38.70 -110.12 -4.46
CA GLU A 605 38.47 -109.52 -3.13
C GLU A 605 37.04 -109.72 -2.59
N LEU A 606 36.08 -110.06 -3.46
CA LEU A 606 34.66 -110.16 -3.09
C LEU A 606 34.33 -111.39 -2.22
N MET A 607 35.12 -112.47 -2.28
CA MET A 607 34.95 -113.62 -1.36
C MET A 607 35.54 -113.38 0.04
N MET A 608 36.52 -112.49 0.18
CA MET A 608 37.17 -112.22 1.47
C MET A 608 36.39 -111.20 2.33
N SER A 609 35.59 -110.32 1.70
CA SER A 609 34.74 -109.34 2.38
C SER A 609 33.41 -109.93 2.91
N MET A 610 32.94 -111.04 2.34
CA MET A 610 31.76 -111.76 2.86
C MET A 610 32.07 -112.52 4.16
N ALA A 611 33.27 -113.08 4.29
CA ALA A 611 33.69 -113.81 5.50
C ALA A 611 33.96 -112.89 6.71
N THR A 612 34.28 -111.62 6.48
CA THR A 612 34.67 -110.67 7.53
C THR A 612 33.50 -109.86 8.10
N ASN A 613 32.37 -109.73 7.38
CA ASN A 613 31.19 -108.99 7.85
C ASN A 613 30.27 -109.76 8.82
N LEU A 614 30.46 -111.07 9.02
CA LEU A 614 29.77 -111.83 10.08
C LEU A 614 30.48 -111.78 11.45
N ALA A 615 31.70 -111.22 11.51
CA ALA A 615 32.56 -111.26 12.71
C ALA A 615 32.43 -110.05 13.66
N SER A 616 31.64 -109.02 13.30
CA SER A 616 31.53 -107.76 14.07
C SER A 616 30.32 -107.68 15.02
N LEU A 617 29.56 -108.77 15.19
CA LEU A 617 28.42 -108.87 16.13
C LEU A 617 28.85 -109.02 17.61
N THR A 618 29.93 -108.36 18.02
CA THR A 618 30.43 -108.33 19.41
C THR A 618 30.15 -106.98 20.09
N SER A 619 28.88 -106.56 20.12
CA SER A 619 28.42 -105.46 20.97
C SER A 619 27.58 -105.96 22.15
N ARG A 620 28.04 -105.62 23.36
CA ARG A 620 27.64 -106.23 24.67
C ARG A 620 26.18 -105.98 25.08
N THR A 621 25.41 -105.20 24.34
CA THR A 621 23.96 -104.97 24.55
C THR A 621 23.06 -105.97 23.83
N SER A 622 23.52 -106.60 22.74
CA SER A 622 22.73 -107.59 21.98
C SER A 622 22.51 -108.90 22.77
N MET A 623 23.55 -109.36 23.47
CA MET A 623 23.54 -110.61 24.24
C MET A 623 22.57 -110.53 25.44
N THR A 624 22.39 -109.35 26.04
CA THR A 624 21.43 -109.14 27.14
C THR A 624 19.98 -109.33 26.67
N VAL A 625 19.64 -108.91 25.44
CA VAL A 625 18.28 -109.08 24.89
C VAL A 625 17.96 -110.55 24.63
N VAL A 626 18.93 -111.32 24.11
CA VAL A 626 18.76 -112.77 23.90
C VAL A 626 18.66 -113.53 25.22
N ILE A 627 19.47 -113.17 26.24
CA ILE A 627 19.43 -113.81 27.55
C ILE A 627 18.15 -113.45 28.32
N VAL A 628 17.76 -112.16 28.37
CA VAL A 628 16.50 -111.74 29.02
C VAL A 628 15.29 -112.32 28.29
N GLY A 629 15.28 -112.31 26.95
CA GLY A 629 14.23 -112.95 26.15
C GLY A 629 14.12 -114.46 26.43
N GLY A 630 15.25 -115.17 26.48
CA GLY A 630 15.29 -116.61 26.79
C GLY A 630 14.88 -116.94 28.23
N VAL A 631 15.27 -116.13 29.21
CA VAL A 631 14.90 -116.32 30.63
C VAL A 631 13.42 -116.02 30.85
N VAL A 632 12.90 -114.91 30.31
CA VAL A 632 11.46 -114.59 30.37
C VAL A 632 10.63 -115.68 29.67
N CYS A 633 11.08 -116.21 28.53
CA CYS A 633 10.39 -117.30 27.82
C CYS A 633 10.35 -118.62 28.60
N ARG A 634 11.28 -118.83 29.56
CA ARG A 634 11.34 -120.03 30.40
C ARG A 634 10.65 -119.88 31.75
N THR A 635 10.55 -118.66 32.30
CA THR A 635 9.87 -118.38 33.57
C THR A 635 8.39 -118.01 33.39
N VAL A 636 8.06 -117.31 32.30
CA VAL A 636 6.72 -116.92 31.93
C VAL A 636 6.22 -117.90 30.86
N GLY A 637 5.62 -119.01 31.31
CA GLY A 637 5.26 -120.13 30.45
C GLY A 637 4.47 -119.72 29.20
N TRP A 638 4.73 -120.39 28.08
CA TRP A 638 4.31 -120.04 26.70
C TRP A 638 2.88 -119.49 26.54
N ARG A 639 1.93 -119.92 27.37
CA ARG A 639 0.55 -119.40 27.43
C ARG A 639 0.49 -117.88 27.63
N LEU A 640 1.36 -117.28 28.46
CA LEU A 640 1.38 -115.84 28.72
C LEU A 640 2.00 -115.04 27.56
N ILE A 641 2.98 -115.63 26.85
CA ILE A 641 3.59 -115.03 25.65
C ILE A 641 2.63 -115.11 24.46
N ALA A 642 1.92 -116.23 24.31
CA ALA A 642 0.83 -116.36 23.35
C ALA A 642 -0.32 -115.38 23.67
N LEU A 643 -0.68 -115.19 24.95
CA LEU A 643 -1.68 -114.21 25.38
C LEU A 643 -1.25 -112.77 25.09
N SER A 644 0.00 -112.39 25.39
CA SER A 644 0.48 -111.03 25.14
C SER A 644 0.69 -110.75 23.65
N ALA A 645 1.18 -111.71 22.87
CA ALA A 645 1.27 -111.61 21.41
C ALA A 645 -0.12 -111.54 20.75
N SER A 646 -1.09 -112.35 21.24
CA SER A 646 -2.48 -112.30 20.78
C SER A 646 -3.14 -110.97 21.14
N MET A 647 -2.91 -110.44 22.35
CA MET A 647 -3.42 -109.14 22.78
C MET A 647 -2.79 -107.98 22.00
N TYR A 648 -1.49 -108.04 21.70
CA TYR A 648 -0.80 -107.08 20.82
C TYR A 648 -1.32 -107.14 19.38
N GLY A 649 -1.55 -108.34 18.84
CA GLY A 649 -2.14 -108.55 17.52
C GLY A 649 -3.61 -108.10 17.43
N LEU A 650 -4.39 -108.32 18.47
CA LEU A 650 -5.76 -107.82 18.60
C LEU A 650 -5.79 -106.29 18.68
N LEU A 651 -4.87 -105.66 19.41
CA LEU A 651 -4.72 -104.20 19.45
C LEU A 651 -4.30 -103.65 18.08
N TYR A 652 -3.38 -104.31 17.36
CA TYR A 652 -3.00 -103.94 16.00
C TYR A 652 -4.18 -104.05 15.01
N LEU A 653 -4.95 -105.14 15.07
CA LEU A 653 -6.15 -105.27 14.24
C LEU A 653 -7.22 -104.23 14.61
N TRP A 654 -7.45 -103.99 15.90
CA TRP A 654 -8.43 -103.02 16.39
C TRP A 654 -8.07 -101.59 15.95
N GLU A 655 -6.80 -101.19 16.07
CA GLU A 655 -6.33 -99.88 15.64
C GLU A 655 -6.35 -99.76 14.09
N LYS A 656 -6.04 -100.83 13.36
CA LYS A 656 -6.11 -100.86 11.89
C LYS A 656 -7.53 -100.84 11.34
N LEU A 657 -8.49 -101.47 12.04
CA LEU A 657 -9.92 -101.45 11.70
C LEU A 657 -10.59 -100.13 12.06
N THR A 658 -10.14 -99.46 13.12
CA THR A 658 -10.62 -98.11 13.48
C THR A 658 -10.01 -96.99 12.62
N TRP A 659 -8.91 -97.25 11.88
CA TRP A 659 -8.26 -96.33 10.94
C TRP A 659 -9.05 -96.11 9.62
N THR A 660 -10.30 -95.67 9.77
CA THR A 660 -11.23 -95.32 8.69
C THR A 660 -10.88 -93.98 8.01
N THR A 661 -11.54 -93.64 6.91
CA THR A 661 -11.40 -92.32 6.26
C THR A 661 -11.69 -91.16 7.21
N LYS A 662 -12.68 -91.30 8.11
CA LYS A 662 -12.97 -90.31 9.16
C LYS A 662 -11.87 -90.20 10.23
N ALA A 663 -11.25 -91.31 10.61
CA ALA A 663 -10.10 -91.28 11.52
C ALA A 663 -8.88 -90.58 10.89
N LYS A 664 -8.66 -90.78 9.59
CA LYS A 664 -7.64 -90.08 8.79
C LYS A 664 -7.91 -88.58 8.69
N GLU A 665 -9.15 -88.18 8.45
CA GLU A 665 -9.59 -86.78 8.44
C GLU A 665 -9.34 -86.12 9.81
N HIS A 666 -9.71 -86.80 10.90
CA HIS A 666 -9.50 -86.31 12.27
C HIS A 666 -8.01 -86.21 12.64
N ALA A 667 -7.17 -87.15 12.18
CA ALA A 667 -5.73 -87.10 12.36
C ALA A 667 -5.10 -85.92 11.58
N LEU A 668 -5.54 -85.70 10.33
CA LEU A 668 -5.14 -84.55 9.53
C LEU A 668 -5.55 -83.23 10.18
N LYS A 669 -6.83 -83.08 10.57
CA LYS A 669 -7.35 -81.90 11.26
C LYS A 669 -6.55 -81.60 12.53
N ARG A 670 -6.23 -82.62 13.34
CA ARG A 670 -5.42 -82.45 14.56
C ARG A 670 -3.98 -82.00 14.27
N GLN A 671 -3.28 -82.65 13.34
CA GLN A 671 -1.93 -82.24 12.92
C GLN A 671 -1.95 -80.80 12.36
N PHE A 672 -3.02 -80.45 11.67
CA PHE A 672 -3.22 -79.12 11.11
C PHE A 672 -3.53 -78.05 12.17
N VAL A 673 -4.32 -78.37 13.20
CA VAL A 673 -4.54 -77.49 14.37
C VAL A 673 -3.21 -77.17 15.05
N ASP A 674 -2.40 -78.18 15.37
CA ASP A 674 -1.12 -78.00 16.06
C ASP A 674 -0.17 -77.11 15.23
N TYR A 675 -0.03 -77.41 13.92
CA TYR A 675 0.83 -76.66 13.00
C TYR A 675 0.32 -75.23 12.73
N ALA A 676 -0.97 -75.06 12.45
CA ALA A 676 -1.57 -73.76 12.20
C ALA A 676 -1.52 -72.88 13.46
N THR A 677 -1.67 -73.45 14.66
CA THR A 677 -1.50 -72.74 15.94
C THR A 677 -0.09 -72.15 16.06
N GLU A 678 0.96 -72.95 15.84
CA GLU A 678 2.35 -72.47 15.89
C GLU A 678 2.61 -71.37 14.85
N LYS A 679 2.12 -71.55 13.61
CA LYS A 679 2.30 -70.58 12.53
C LYS A 679 1.53 -69.28 12.77
N LEU A 680 0.27 -69.35 13.21
CA LEU A 680 -0.53 -68.15 13.47
C LEU A 680 0.02 -67.33 14.65
N GLN A 681 0.56 -67.99 15.68
CA GLN A 681 1.22 -67.30 16.80
C GLN A 681 2.37 -66.40 16.34
N LEU A 682 3.13 -66.79 15.31
CA LEU A 682 4.22 -65.99 14.76
C LEU A 682 3.72 -64.71 14.07
N ILE A 683 2.51 -64.70 13.50
CA ILE A 683 1.95 -63.52 12.81
C ILE A 683 1.02 -62.65 13.67
N VAL A 684 0.77 -63.00 14.95
CA VAL A 684 -0.06 -62.17 15.85
C VAL A 684 0.47 -60.74 15.91
N ARG A 685 1.76 -60.57 16.20
CA ARG A 685 2.42 -59.25 16.27
C ARG A 685 2.40 -58.49 14.94
N PHE A 686 2.53 -59.20 13.82
CA PHE A 686 2.48 -58.58 12.50
C PHE A 686 1.07 -58.08 12.17
N THR A 687 0.05 -58.89 12.48
CA THR A 687 -1.36 -58.57 12.25
C THR A 687 -1.83 -57.44 13.16
N SER A 688 -1.47 -57.47 14.45
CA SER A 688 -1.79 -56.40 15.41
C SER A 688 -1.12 -55.08 15.04
N ALA A 689 0.17 -55.09 14.68
CA ALA A 689 0.89 -53.91 14.23
C ALA A 689 0.33 -53.35 12.91
N ASN A 690 -0.06 -54.20 11.95
CA ASN A 690 -0.68 -53.76 10.71
C ASN A 690 -2.07 -53.13 10.92
N CYS A 691 -2.89 -53.69 11.82
CA CYS A 691 -4.18 -53.12 12.22
C CYS A 691 -3.99 -51.77 12.95
N SER A 692 -2.99 -51.71 13.82
CA SER A 692 -2.60 -50.49 14.54
C SER A 692 -2.12 -49.38 13.59
N HIS A 693 -1.28 -49.71 12.61
CA HIS A 693 -0.83 -48.79 11.56
C HIS A 693 -1.98 -48.28 10.68
N GLN A 694 -2.96 -49.13 10.34
CA GLN A 694 -4.18 -48.71 9.62
C GLN A 694 -4.95 -47.63 10.41
N VAL A 695 -5.13 -47.80 11.72
CA VAL A 695 -5.79 -46.80 12.59
C VAL A 695 -4.94 -45.53 12.73
N GLN A 696 -3.63 -45.66 12.93
CA GLN A 696 -2.71 -44.53 13.01
C GLN A 696 -2.78 -43.67 11.73
N GLN A 697 -2.86 -44.30 10.56
CA GLN A 697 -2.96 -43.62 9.28
C GLN A 697 -4.29 -42.83 9.14
N GLU A 698 -5.43 -43.41 9.51
CA GLU A 698 -6.74 -42.73 9.45
C GLU A 698 -6.85 -41.57 10.45
N MET A 699 -6.26 -41.72 11.65
CA MET A 699 -6.19 -40.61 12.61
C MET A 699 -5.24 -39.51 12.14
N ALA A 700 -4.08 -39.85 11.59
CA ALA A 700 -3.11 -38.90 11.07
C ALA A 700 -3.64 -38.10 9.86
N THR A 701 -4.40 -38.74 8.95
CA THR A 701 -5.06 -38.04 7.83
C THR A 701 -6.19 -37.13 8.31
N THR A 702 -6.99 -37.57 9.30
CA THR A 702 -8.01 -36.73 9.95
C THR A 702 -7.38 -35.49 10.59
N PHE A 703 -6.30 -35.69 11.35
CA PHE A 703 -5.54 -34.63 12.01
C PHE A 703 -4.92 -33.65 11.00
N ALA A 704 -4.26 -34.14 9.95
CA ALA A 704 -3.68 -33.30 8.91
C ALA A 704 -4.72 -32.40 8.22
N ARG A 705 -5.94 -32.91 7.97
CA ARG A 705 -7.04 -32.12 7.43
C ARG A 705 -7.52 -31.03 8.41
N LEU A 706 -7.52 -31.29 9.72
CA LEU A 706 -7.86 -30.28 10.73
C LEU A 706 -6.77 -29.19 10.83
N CYS A 707 -5.49 -29.57 10.83
CA CYS A 707 -4.38 -28.62 10.76
C CYS A 707 -4.49 -27.71 9.54
N GLN A 708 -4.80 -28.27 8.36
CA GLN A 708 -5.00 -27.50 7.13
C GLN A 708 -6.08 -26.41 7.25
N GLN A 709 -7.13 -26.61 8.06
CA GLN A 709 -8.17 -25.60 8.32
C GLN A 709 -7.67 -24.48 9.24
N VAL A 710 -6.88 -24.81 10.26
CA VAL A 710 -6.25 -23.80 11.12
C VAL A 710 -5.18 -23.02 10.35
N ASP A 711 -4.40 -23.68 9.48
CA ASP A 711 -3.43 -23.01 8.60
C ASP A 711 -4.10 -22.06 7.60
N LEU A 712 -5.34 -22.32 7.17
CA LEU A 712 -6.13 -21.38 6.37
C LEU A 712 -6.50 -20.15 7.19
N THR A 713 -6.96 -20.35 8.43
CA THR A 713 -7.29 -19.27 9.36
C THR A 713 -6.07 -18.42 9.71
N GLN A 714 -4.91 -19.03 9.93
CA GLN A 714 -3.66 -18.30 10.19
C GLN A 714 -3.27 -17.42 8.98
N ARG A 715 -3.40 -17.93 7.75
CA ARG A 715 -3.14 -17.15 6.53
C ARG A 715 -4.15 -16.03 6.29
N GLU A 716 -5.41 -16.22 6.69
CA GLU A 716 -6.44 -15.17 6.67
C GLU A 716 -6.08 -14.03 7.64
N LEU A 717 -5.70 -14.36 8.89
CA LEU A 717 -5.22 -13.40 9.88
C LEU A 717 -3.94 -12.67 9.43
N GLU A 718 -2.96 -13.38 8.85
CA GLU A 718 -1.73 -12.78 8.30
C GLU A 718 -2.01 -11.84 7.12
N GLY A 719 -2.98 -12.19 6.27
CA GLY A 719 -3.47 -11.33 5.20
C GLY A 719 -4.12 -10.05 5.75
N GLU A 720 -4.93 -10.16 6.80
CA GLU A 720 -5.62 -9.03 7.42
C GLU A 720 -4.65 -8.09 8.16
N ILE A 721 -3.66 -8.63 8.88
CA ILE A 721 -2.55 -7.86 9.48
C ILE A 721 -1.76 -7.11 8.40
N SER A 722 -1.54 -7.74 7.24
CA SER A 722 -0.84 -7.12 6.10
C SER A 722 -1.68 -5.98 5.50
N ARG A 723 -2.99 -6.19 5.33
CA ARG A 723 -3.97 -5.18 4.85
C ARG A 723 -4.01 -3.96 5.78
N LEU A 724 -4.14 -4.20 7.09
CA LEU A 724 -4.13 -3.14 8.11
C LEU A 724 -2.80 -2.40 8.16
N THR A 725 -1.67 -3.10 7.98
CA THR A 725 -0.34 -2.46 7.92
C THR A 725 -0.22 -1.51 6.71
N ALA A 726 -0.71 -1.91 5.54
CA ALA A 726 -0.74 -1.03 4.36
C ALA A 726 -1.68 0.18 4.55
N LYS A 727 -2.85 -0.02 5.19
CA LYS A 727 -3.76 1.08 5.57
C LYS A 727 -3.06 2.09 6.50
N VAL A 728 -2.37 1.60 7.54
CA VAL A 728 -1.60 2.45 8.47
C VAL A 728 -0.49 3.26 7.76
N GLN A 729 0.30 2.64 6.87
CA GLN A 729 1.33 3.36 6.10
C GLN A 729 0.76 4.44 5.19
N THR A 730 -0.41 4.19 4.59
CA THR A 730 -1.12 5.17 3.77
C THR A 730 -1.59 6.35 4.63
N LEU A 731 -2.18 6.08 5.80
CA LEU A 731 -2.61 7.09 6.77
C LEU A 731 -1.44 7.95 7.31
N GLU A 732 -0.27 7.35 7.54
CA GLU A 732 0.96 8.06 7.91
C GLU A 732 1.43 9.02 6.81
N THR A 733 1.32 8.59 5.55
CA THR A 733 1.67 9.42 4.38
C THR A 733 0.71 10.61 4.27
N VAL A 734 -0.60 10.39 4.41
CA VAL A 734 -1.64 11.44 4.43
C VAL A 734 -1.40 12.45 5.57
N GLN A 735 -1.05 11.97 6.78
CA GLN A 735 -0.67 12.86 7.89
C GLN A 735 0.61 13.66 7.61
N SER A 736 1.63 13.04 7.03
CA SER A 736 2.90 13.73 6.74
C SER A 736 2.72 14.82 5.69
N HIS A 737 1.89 14.56 4.67
CA HIS A 737 1.58 15.51 3.60
C HIS A 737 0.71 16.67 4.11
N SER A 738 -0.39 16.38 4.81
CA SER A 738 -1.26 17.41 5.42
C SER A 738 -0.51 18.30 6.43
N LYS A 739 0.37 17.74 7.27
CA LYS A 739 1.27 18.54 8.14
C LYS A 739 2.17 19.47 7.32
N THR A 740 2.74 18.99 6.22
CA THR A 740 3.58 19.81 5.32
C THR A 740 2.79 20.97 4.70
N LEU A 741 1.58 20.70 4.20
CA LEU A 741 0.69 21.73 3.67
C LEU A 741 0.25 22.75 4.74
N ARG A 742 0.02 22.31 5.98
CA ARG A 742 -0.27 23.20 7.11
C ARG A 742 0.91 24.10 7.46
N HIS A 743 2.14 23.59 7.43
CA HIS A 743 3.33 24.42 7.64
C HIS A 743 3.52 25.47 6.53
N LYS A 744 3.23 25.12 5.27
CA LYS A 744 3.19 26.08 4.15
C LYS A 744 2.15 27.19 4.39
N ALA A 745 0.93 26.86 4.83
CA ALA A 745 -0.10 27.85 5.16
C ALA A 745 0.36 28.87 6.22
N THR A 746 0.94 28.41 7.33
CA THR A 746 1.44 29.31 8.39
C THR A 746 2.56 30.23 7.89
N GLU A 747 3.38 29.79 6.95
CA GLU A 747 4.38 30.66 6.30
C GLU A 747 3.73 31.71 5.39
N PHE A 748 2.66 31.39 4.66
CA PHE A 748 1.91 32.37 3.88
C PHE A 748 1.16 33.38 4.77
N GLU A 749 0.56 32.95 5.89
CA GLU A 749 -0.01 33.86 6.89
C GLU A 749 1.05 34.87 7.36
N ARG A 750 2.25 34.40 7.70
CA ARG A 750 3.40 35.24 8.11
C ARG A 750 3.84 36.21 7.02
N GLN A 751 3.88 35.78 5.75
CA GLN A 751 4.25 36.64 4.63
C GLN A 751 3.18 37.71 4.34
N LEU A 752 1.90 37.37 4.45
CA LEU A 752 0.78 38.30 4.30
C LEU A 752 0.70 39.30 5.47
N GLU A 753 1.01 38.88 6.70
CA GLU A 753 1.16 39.79 7.85
C GLU A 753 2.34 40.75 7.65
N ALA A 754 3.53 40.23 7.30
CA ALA A 754 4.69 41.05 7.00
C ALA A 754 4.50 41.99 5.79
N PHE A 755 3.62 41.67 4.85
CA PHE A 755 3.17 42.61 3.82
C PHE A 755 2.24 43.68 4.38
N THR A 756 1.31 43.29 5.26
CA THR A 756 0.36 44.19 5.93
C THR A 756 1.09 45.26 6.73
N ASP A 757 2.01 44.87 7.60
CA ASP A 757 2.77 45.80 8.45
C ASP A 757 3.70 46.70 7.60
N GLN A 758 4.44 46.12 6.66
CA GLN A 758 5.42 46.88 5.87
C GLN A 758 4.78 47.89 4.90
N TYR A 759 3.61 47.56 4.32
CA TYR A 759 3.05 48.34 3.20
C TYR A 759 1.70 48.99 3.50
N LEU A 760 0.80 48.32 4.23
CA LEU A 760 -0.57 48.80 4.51
C LEU A 760 -0.65 49.61 5.81
N ASN A 761 0.11 49.22 6.85
CA ASN A 761 0.12 49.84 8.17
C ASN A 761 1.52 50.37 8.59
N PRO A 762 2.15 51.28 7.82
CA PRO A 762 3.53 51.75 8.07
C PRO A 762 3.73 52.61 9.34
N HIS A 763 2.69 52.72 10.19
CA HIS A 763 2.67 53.51 11.42
C HIS A 763 2.35 52.65 12.67
N LYS A 764 2.45 51.32 12.55
CA LYS A 764 2.50 50.40 13.69
C LYS A 764 3.95 50.13 14.10
#